data_AF-A0A3D5UCN3-F1
#
_entry.id   AF-A0A3D5UCN3-F1
#
_cell.length_a   1.000
_cell.length_b   1.000
_cell.length_c   1.000
_cell.angle_alpha   90.00
_cell.angle_beta   90.00
_cell.angle_gamma   90.00
#
_symmetry.space_group_name_H-M   'P 1'
#
loop_
_entity.id
_entity.type
_entity.pdbx_description
1 polymer ?
#
loop_
_entity_poly.entity_id
_entity_poly.type
_entity_poly.pdbx_seq_one_letter_code
_entity_poly.pdbx_strand_id
1 'polypeptide(L)'
;KNSIKIIGDHTDMYVQGYFQYDSKKSGGITRSHLRFGKKAIHSQYLVAREDFVACHNQAFIGRFDLLNGIKENGVFLLNSNWNMDEVFNQLTCEMQDTIIKRKIKFYNIDGLKIADEVGLGGRVNTVMQTAFFLISGVMDRNEAIGLIKESIRKTYGKKGEDVVQMNLNAVDKVNEALVEVPIPAQLPDTCGPRKQLVPKDAAGFVKDVIEPIMREQGDIIKVSQMPLDGYVESGTAKLEKRRVAPAVPKWIPENCIQCNQCSFVCPHAAIRAKLMTEEDLKSAPDSFNTLKAMGAEGYQYKIQVYIDDCQGCRVCVNECPKGALVMSPIDTERDAGEQQNYEFFEKLPNDVLANFKEATVKGSQFKQPLFEFSGACAGCGETPYIKLLTQLHGDRMIVANATGCSSIYGGTFPTIPYCKNKDGHGPAWANSLFEDNAEYGLGMRLAVKSHRKQLKLALEALMEKGIDAELKDALKYSLEHWDDVDQQAKVNAQKIRSLLPKAIENACEGCAKLLRRVDELKDYVVEKSIWAIGGDGWAYDIGYGGLDHVIASGEDVNILVLDTEVYSNTGGQASKSTPMGSIARFAEAGKATNKKDLGMMMMNYGYVYVASIAMGANKNQALQAFKEAEEYPGPAIIIAYAPCINHGI
;
A
#
# COMPACT_ATOMS: atom_id res chain seq x y z
N LYS A 1 -4.90 -26.58 1.77
CA LYS A 1 -5.89 -27.22 0.86
C LYS A 1 -5.45 -28.63 0.43
N ASN A 2 -4.28 -28.82 -0.18
CA ASN A 2 -3.82 -30.17 -0.55
C ASN A 2 -3.72 -31.13 0.64
N SER A 3 -3.23 -30.69 1.81
CA SER A 3 -3.22 -31.54 3.01
C SER A 3 -4.60 -32.06 3.42
N ILE A 4 -5.67 -31.26 3.24
CA ILE A 4 -7.05 -31.68 3.51
C ILE A 4 -7.45 -32.82 2.58
N LYS A 5 -7.10 -32.72 1.28
CA LYS A 5 -7.38 -33.77 0.29
C LYS A 5 -6.59 -35.03 0.60
N ILE A 6 -5.29 -34.92 0.88
CA ILE A 6 -4.45 -36.08 1.23
C ILE A 6 -5.07 -36.83 2.42
N ILE A 7 -5.43 -36.13 3.49
CA ILE A 7 -6.00 -36.75 4.69
C ILE A 7 -7.40 -37.32 4.41
N GLY A 8 -8.27 -36.58 3.72
CA GLY A 8 -9.64 -37.03 3.45
C GLY A 8 -9.73 -38.18 2.44
N ASP A 9 -8.80 -38.26 1.48
CA ASP A 9 -8.80 -39.30 0.44
C ASP A 9 -8.12 -40.60 0.93
N HIS A 10 -7.31 -40.55 1.98
CA HIS A 10 -6.48 -41.69 2.46
C HIS A 10 -6.74 -42.09 3.92
N THR A 11 -7.75 -41.50 4.58
CA THR A 11 -8.13 -41.88 5.95
C THR A 11 -9.65 -41.87 6.11
N ASP A 12 -10.16 -42.54 7.15
CA ASP A 12 -11.59 -42.51 7.51
C ASP A 12 -11.98 -41.23 8.30
N MET A 13 -11.13 -40.22 8.35
CA MET A 13 -11.40 -38.99 9.09
C MET A 13 -12.24 -38.02 8.27
N TYR A 14 -13.19 -37.38 8.96
CA TYR A 14 -13.82 -36.17 8.47
C TYR A 14 -12.79 -35.03 8.47
N VAL A 15 -12.81 -34.22 7.42
CA VAL A 15 -11.88 -33.11 7.23
C VAL A 15 -12.65 -31.80 7.03
N GLN A 16 -12.16 -30.71 7.63
CA GLN A 16 -12.71 -29.37 7.46
C GLN A 16 -11.58 -28.36 7.27
N GLY A 17 -11.76 -27.40 6.36
CA GLY A 17 -10.85 -26.28 6.19
C GLY A 17 -11.58 -24.97 5.98
N TYR A 18 -11.20 -23.96 6.75
CA TYR A 18 -11.61 -22.57 6.58
C TYR A 18 -10.37 -21.69 6.50
N PHE A 19 -10.40 -20.68 5.64
CA PHE A 19 -9.23 -19.83 5.35
C PHE A 19 -9.64 -18.37 5.49
N GLN A 20 -9.02 -17.68 6.45
CA GLN A 20 -9.13 -16.23 6.59
C GLN A 20 -8.01 -15.59 5.79
N TYR A 21 -8.39 -14.69 4.88
CA TYR A 21 -7.47 -13.93 4.06
C TYR A 21 -7.56 -12.45 4.43
N ASP A 22 -6.42 -11.78 4.39
CA ASP A 22 -6.33 -10.33 4.43
C ASP A 22 -6.86 -9.73 3.11
N SER A 23 -7.34 -8.49 3.20
CA SER A 23 -7.61 -7.58 2.08
C SER A 23 -6.40 -7.32 1.19
N LYS A 24 -5.19 -7.38 1.77
CA LYS A 24 -3.93 -7.10 1.07
C LYS A 24 -3.60 -8.25 0.13
N LYS A 25 -3.56 -7.94 -1.17
CA LYS A 25 -3.31 -8.94 -2.23
C LYS A 25 -1.94 -9.60 -2.19
N SER A 26 -0.92 -8.94 -1.63
CA SER A 26 0.41 -9.54 -1.45
C SER A 26 0.99 -9.15 -0.10
N GLY A 27 1.68 -10.10 0.53
CA GLY A 27 2.24 -9.95 1.87
C GLY A 27 1.18 -9.75 2.97
N GLY A 28 -0.10 -9.99 2.67
CA GLY A 28 -1.18 -9.99 3.66
C GLY A 28 -1.10 -11.24 4.53
N ILE A 29 -1.78 -11.20 5.68
CA ILE A 29 -1.84 -12.34 6.58
C ILE A 29 -2.83 -13.37 6.04
N THR A 30 -2.57 -14.65 6.28
CA THR A 30 -3.53 -15.72 6.02
C THR A 30 -3.54 -16.66 7.20
N ARG A 31 -4.73 -16.90 7.77
CA ARG A 31 -4.92 -17.87 8.86
C ARG A 31 -5.73 -19.05 8.35
N SER A 32 -5.13 -20.23 8.41
CA SER A 32 -5.77 -21.49 8.00
C SER A 32 -6.28 -22.23 9.21
N HIS A 33 -7.59 -22.50 9.26
CA HIS A 33 -8.25 -23.26 10.30
C HIS A 33 -8.59 -24.64 9.78
N LEU A 34 -7.86 -25.66 10.24
CA LEU A 34 -8.03 -27.04 9.81
C LEU A 34 -8.52 -27.89 10.97
N ARG A 35 -9.45 -28.81 10.69
CA ARG A 35 -9.90 -29.83 11.64
C ARG A 35 -9.95 -31.19 10.97
N PHE A 36 -9.52 -32.21 11.71
CA PHE A 36 -9.55 -33.61 11.30
C PHE A 36 -10.09 -34.43 12.47
N GLY A 37 -10.95 -35.41 12.21
CA GLY A 37 -11.47 -36.25 13.29
C GLY A 37 -12.34 -37.41 12.83
N LYS A 38 -12.50 -38.41 13.70
CA LYS A 38 -13.30 -39.62 13.43
C LYS A 38 -14.82 -39.38 13.46
N LYS A 39 -15.26 -38.21 13.91
CA LYS A 39 -16.68 -37.81 13.97
C LYS A 39 -16.91 -36.67 12.98
N ALA A 40 -18.14 -36.59 12.47
CA ALA A 40 -18.56 -35.49 11.62
C ALA A 40 -18.29 -34.13 12.28
N ILE A 41 -17.72 -33.21 11.52
CA ILE A 41 -17.27 -31.90 12.02
C ILE A 41 -18.37 -30.86 11.75
N HIS A 42 -19.05 -30.42 12.82
CA HIS A 42 -20.11 -29.40 12.76
C HIS A 42 -19.65 -28.00 13.20
N SER A 43 -18.36 -27.82 13.50
CA SER A 43 -17.80 -26.55 14.00
C SER A 43 -17.69 -25.49 12.89
N GLN A 44 -18.79 -24.76 12.62
CA GLN A 44 -18.87 -23.66 11.65
C GLN A 44 -18.36 -22.33 12.24
N TYR A 45 -17.23 -22.37 12.94
CA TYR A 45 -16.56 -21.23 13.56
C TYR A 45 -15.05 -21.43 13.54
N LEU A 46 -14.29 -20.37 13.82
CA LEU A 46 -12.82 -20.40 13.85
C LEU A 46 -12.29 -21.39 14.89
N VAL A 47 -11.09 -21.92 14.67
CA VAL A 47 -10.41 -22.69 15.73
C VAL A 47 -9.99 -21.69 16.82
N ALA A 48 -10.32 -22.02 18.07
CA ALA A 48 -9.99 -21.23 19.26
C ALA A 48 -9.20 -22.03 20.32
N ARG A 49 -9.02 -23.33 20.07
CA ARG A 49 -8.24 -24.25 20.91
C ARG A 49 -7.44 -25.18 20.00
N GLU A 50 -6.18 -24.84 19.76
CA GLU A 50 -5.34 -25.49 18.76
C GLU A 50 -4.52 -26.63 19.37
N ASP A 51 -4.54 -27.80 18.72
CA ASP A 51 -3.58 -28.88 18.99
C ASP A 51 -2.22 -28.62 18.31
N PHE A 52 -2.24 -27.87 17.21
CA PHE A 52 -1.09 -27.56 16.36
C PHE A 52 -1.17 -26.13 15.84
N VAL A 53 -0.11 -25.34 16.00
CA VAL A 53 0.05 -23.99 15.45
C VAL A 53 1.31 -23.95 14.59
N ALA A 54 1.21 -23.46 13.35
CA ALA A 54 2.37 -23.17 12.52
C ALA A 54 2.44 -21.69 12.14
N CYS A 55 3.63 -21.10 12.32
CA CYS A 55 3.96 -19.76 11.89
C CYS A 55 4.95 -19.83 10.72
N HIS A 56 4.48 -19.54 9.51
CA HIS A 56 5.29 -19.67 8.29
C HIS A 56 6.15 -18.44 7.98
N ASN A 57 6.06 -17.38 8.79
CA ASN A 57 6.80 -16.14 8.59
C ASN A 57 7.26 -15.56 9.95
N GLN A 58 8.57 -15.54 10.18
CA GLN A 58 9.16 -15.02 11.41
C GLN A 58 8.76 -13.57 11.76
N ALA A 59 8.38 -12.75 10.77
CA ALA A 59 7.94 -11.38 11.00
C ALA A 59 6.69 -11.26 11.90
N PHE A 60 5.93 -12.35 12.05
CA PHE A 60 4.72 -12.42 12.89
C PHE A 60 5.03 -12.53 14.38
N ILE A 61 6.24 -12.96 14.76
CA ILE A 61 6.66 -13.04 16.16
C ILE A 61 6.64 -11.64 16.79
N GLY A 62 5.96 -11.54 17.93
CA GLY A 62 5.76 -10.28 18.67
C GLY A 62 4.78 -9.29 18.03
N ARG A 63 4.27 -9.58 16.83
CA ARG A 63 3.21 -8.78 16.17
C ARG A 63 1.83 -9.32 16.53
N PHE A 64 1.63 -10.61 16.36
CA PHE A 64 0.37 -11.30 16.61
C PHE A 64 0.45 -12.21 17.83
N ASP A 65 -0.69 -12.44 18.44
CA ASP A 65 -0.87 -13.48 19.44
C ASP A 65 -1.10 -14.83 18.72
N LEU A 66 -0.02 -15.62 18.61
CA LEU A 66 -0.02 -16.88 17.87
C LEU A 66 -0.40 -18.09 18.73
N LEU A 67 -0.16 -18.02 20.05
CA LEU A 67 -0.20 -19.19 20.95
C LEU A 67 -1.33 -19.14 21.98
N ASN A 68 -2.17 -18.10 22.02
CA ASN A 68 -3.22 -17.96 23.04
C ASN A 68 -4.07 -19.22 23.25
N GLY A 69 -4.54 -19.81 22.16
CA GLY A 69 -5.44 -20.96 22.18
C GLY A 69 -4.73 -22.33 22.21
N ILE A 70 -3.39 -22.38 22.12
CA ILE A 70 -2.68 -23.66 22.01
C ILE A 70 -2.87 -24.51 23.28
N LYS A 71 -3.25 -25.77 23.13
CA LYS A 71 -3.51 -26.67 24.26
C LYS A 71 -2.22 -27.12 24.96
N GLU A 72 -2.34 -27.59 26.21
CA GLU A 72 -1.22 -28.27 26.88
C GLU A 72 -0.75 -29.48 26.05
N ASN A 73 0.57 -29.64 25.92
CA ASN A 73 1.24 -30.60 25.06
C ASN A 73 0.99 -30.42 23.55
N GLY A 74 0.47 -29.26 23.14
CA GLY A 74 0.32 -28.89 21.73
C GLY A 74 1.67 -28.73 21.01
N VAL A 75 1.62 -28.59 19.69
CA VAL A 75 2.81 -28.45 18.83
C VAL A 75 2.87 -27.05 18.23
N PHE A 76 4.02 -26.39 18.34
CA PHE A 76 4.31 -25.14 17.67
C PHE A 76 5.42 -25.33 16.64
N LEU A 77 5.17 -24.97 15.38
CA LEU A 77 6.15 -24.99 14.29
C LEU A 77 6.44 -23.57 13.81
N LEU A 78 7.71 -23.16 13.81
CA LEU A 78 8.17 -21.88 13.30
C LEU A 78 9.05 -22.05 12.06
N ASN A 79 8.79 -21.24 11.03
CA ASN A 79 9.71 -21.00 9.93
C ASN A 79 10.55 -19.75 10.23
N SER A 80 11.84 -19.93 10.51
CA SER A 80 12.76 -18.82 10.75
C SER A 80 14.19 -19.17 10.36
N ASN A 81 15.01 -18.14 10.10
CA ASN A 81 16.44 -18.28 9.88
C ASN A 81 17.26 -18.23 11.18
N TRP A 82 16.60 -18.26 12.34
CA TRP A 82 17.28 -18.22 13.64
C TRP A 82 17.92 -19.58 13.97
N ASN A 83 19.09 -19.52 14.59
CA ASN A 83 19.81 -20.71 15.05
C ASN A 83 18.99 -21.44 16.12
N MET A 84 19.09 -22.77 16.12
CA MET A 84 18.34 -23.65 17.04
C MET A 84 18.58 -23.34 18.53
N ASP A 85 19.80 -22.94 18.88
CA ASP A 85 20.16 -22.62 20.27
C ASP A 85 19.65 -21.24 20.72
N GLU A 86 19.30 -20.37 19.77
CA GLU A 86 18.93 -18.97 20.02
C GLU A 86 17.43 -18.71 19.80
N VAL A 87 16.77 -19.53 18.97
CA VAL A 87 15.38 -19.33 18.52
C VAL A 87 14.40 -19.15 19.67
N PHE A 88 14.56 -19.86 20.78
CA PHE A 88 13.68 -19.73 21.95
C PHE A 88 13.79 -18.33 22.60
N ASN A 89 15.00 -17.76 22.65
CA ASN A 89 15.26 -16.43 23.21
C ASN A 89 14.74 -15.31 22.31
N GLN A 90 14.51 -15.58 21.02
CA GLN A 90 13.91 -14.64 20.07
C GLN A 90 12.39 -14.53 20.22
N LEU A 91 11.74 -15.47 20.91
CA LEU A 91 10.31 -15.42 21.18
C LEU A 91 10.00 -14.39 22.28
N THR A 92 8.79 -13.82 22.22
CA THR A 92 8.36 -12.90 23.29
C THR A 92 8.24 -13.60 24.63
N CYS A 93 8.40 -12.84 25.72
CA CYS A 93 8.23 -13.35 27.08
C CYS A 93 6.90 -14.11 27.28
N GLU A 94 5.79 -13.60 26.72
CA GLU A 94 4.46 -14.24 26.77
C GLU A 94 4.44 -15.61 26.06
N MET A 95 5.14 -15.71 24.93
CA MET A 95 5.24 -16.97 24.17
C MET A 95 6.14 -17.99 24.88
N GLN A 96 7.29 -17.56 25.43
CA GLN A 96 8.18 -18.42 26.20
C GLN A 96 7.46 -19.00 27.42
N ASP A 97 6.75 -18.16 28.17
CA ASP A 97 5.95 -18.58 29.33
C ASP A 97 4.86 -19.58 28.94
N THR A 98 4.16 -19.33 27.82
CA THR A 98 3.15 -20.24 27.28
C THR A 98 3.76 -21.59 26.92
N ILE A 99 4.91 -21.61 26.23
CA ILE A 99 5.60 -22.84 25.81
C ILE A 99 6.00 -23.69 27.02
N ILE A 100 6.61 -23.08 28.04
CA ILE A 100 7.06 -23.79 29.25
C ILE A 100 5.85 -24.30 30.05
N LYS A 101 4.92 -23.41 30.42
CA LYS A 101 3.79 -23.78 31.30
C LYS A 101 2.86 -24.81 30.67
N ARG A 102 2.64 -24.72 29.35
CA ARG A 102 1.78 -25.65 28.61
C ARG A 102 2.55 -26.82 28.00
N LYS A 103 3.85 -26.97 28.28
CA LYS A 103 4.70 -28.07 27.78
C LYS A 103 4.60 -28.25 26.26
N ILE A 104 4.63 -27.14 25.53
CA ILE A 104 4.46 -27.13 24.08
C ILE A 104 5.68 -27.76 23.43
N LYS A 105 5.49 -28.64 22.45
CA LYS A 105 6.57 -29.17 21.62
C LYS A 105 6.90 -28.15 20.54
N PHE A 106 8.08 -27.54 20.63
CA PHE A 106 8.47 -26.46 19.73
C PHE A 106 9.44 -26.98 18.67
N TYR A 107 9.14 -26.72 17.39
CA TYR A 107 9.98 -27.06 16.24
C TYR A 107 10.31 -25.79 15.46
N ASN A 108 11.54 -25.68 14.97
CA ASN A 108 11.98 -24.60 14.10
C ASN A 108 12.60 -25.16 12.82
N ILE A 109 12.38 -24.50 11.70
CA ILE A 109 12.97 -24.87 10.41
C ILE A 109 13.28 -23.63 9.58
N ASP A 110 14.43 -23.62 8.90
CA ASP A 110 14.76 -22.60 7.91
C ASP A 110 14.26 -23.02 6.53
N GLY A 111 12.98 -22.77 6.27
CA GLY A 111 12.35 -23.14 5.01
C GLY A 111 12.84 -22.34 3.82
N LEU A 112 13.32 -21.11 4.03
CA LEU A 112 13.86 -20.28 2.94
C LEU A 112 15.20 -20.82 2.47
N LYS A 113 16.11 -21.17 3.38
CA LYS A 113 17.38 -21.82 3.05
C LYS A 113 17.16 -23.14 2.31
N ILE A 114 16.26 -23.99 2.81
CA ILE A 114 15.94 -25.26 2.15
C ILE A 114 15.39 -25.01 0.73
N ALA A 115 14.46 -24.06 0.58
CA ALA A 115 13.86 -23.75 -0.72
C ALA A 115 14.88 -23.19 -1.71
N ASP A 116 15.83 -22.37 -1.27
CA ASP A 116 16.90 -21.83 -2.10
C ASP A 116 17.88 -22.92 -2.55
N GLU A 117 18.36 -23.75 -1.62
CA GLU A 117 19.30 -24.85 -1.90
C GLU A 117 18.75 -25.89 -2.88
N VAL A 118 17.43 -26.06 -2.95
CA VAL A 118 16.76 -27.00 -3.87
C VAL A 118 16.18 -26.31 -5.11
N GLY A 119 16.42 -25.01 -5.30
CA GLY A 119 16.00 -24.28 -6.51
C GLY A 119 14.53 -23.84 -6.56
N LEU A 120 13.79 -23.92 -5.45
CA LEU A 120 12.42 -23.42 -5.33
C LEU A 120 12.34 -21.90 -5.10
N GLY A 121 13.49 -21.24 -4.94
CA GLY A 121 13.59 -19.82 -4.60
C GLY A 121 12.93 -19.54 -3.26
N GLY A 122 12.09 -18.50 -3.17
CA GLY A 122 11.39 -18.14 -1.92
C GLY A 122 10.17 -18.99 -1.54
N ARG A 123 9.92 -20.14 -2.19
CA ARG A 123 8.68 -20.92 -1.99
C ARG A 123 8.83 -21.97 -0.89
N VAL A 124 8.36 -21.63 0.31
CA VAL A 124 8.43 -22.51 1.50
C VAL A 124 7.22 -23.45 1.68
N ASN A 125 6.26 -23.45 0.76
CA ASN A 125 5.00 -24.20 0.91
C ASN A 125 5.20 -25.71 1.06
N THR A 126 6.04 -26.31 0.22
CA THR A 126 6.36 -27.75 0.29
C THR A 126 7.12 -28.08 1.57
N VAL A 127 8.01 -27.18 2.00
CA VAL A 127 8.77 -27.34 3.25
C VAL A 127 7.81 -27.41 4.45
N MET A 128 6.98 -26.38 4.61
CA MET A 128 6.06 -26.27 5.75
C MET A 128 4.97 -27.33 5.74
N GLN A 129 4.49 -27.72 4.55
CA GLN A 129 3.52 -28.81 4.43
C GLN A 129 4.13 -30.14 4.88
N THR A 130 5.37 -30.42 4.48
CA THR A 130 6.08 -31.64 4.89
C THR A 130 6.27 -31.64 6.40
N ALA A 131 6.77 -30.55 6.97
CA ALA A 131 6.94 -30.43 8.41
C ALA A 131 5.63 -30.70 9.16
N PHE A 132 4.51 -30.08 8.76
CA PHE A 132 3.20 -30.37 9.35
C PHE A 132 2.87 -31.86 9.42
N PHE A 133 3.05 -32.62 8.33
CA PHE A 133 2.75 -34.05 8.33
C PHE A 133 3.67 -34.86 9.24
N LEU A 134 4.95 -34.51 9.32
CA LEU A 134 5.93 -35.25 10.13
C LEU A 134 5.72 -35.10 11.65
N ILE A 135 5.16 -33.98 12.12
CA ILE A 135 5.05 -33.66 13.56
C ILE A 135 3.62 -33.42 14.07
N SER A 136 2.60 -33.36 13.21
CA SER A 136 1.21 -33.16 13.65
C SER A 136 0.56 -34.39 14.31
N GLY A 137 1.08 -35.59 14.05
CA GLY A 137 0.52 -36.85 14.55
C GLY A 137 -0.79 -37.28 13.88
N VAL A 138 -1.17 -36.65 12.76
CA VAL A 138 -2.41 -36.97 12.02
C VAL A 138 -2.31 -38.31 11.27
N MET A 139 -1.09 -38.74 10.93
CA MET A 139 -0.79 -39.95 10.14
C MET A 139 0.59 -40.48 10.52
N ASP A 140 0.87 -41.75 10.20
CA ASP A 140 2.23 -42.30 10.29
C ASP A 140 3.23 -41.51 9.42
N ARG A 141 4.46 -41.35 9.93
CA ARG A 141 5.49 -40.53 9.29
C ARG A 141 5.87 -41.03 7.90
N ASN A 142 6.06 -42.35 7.74
CA ASN A 142 6.52 -42.92 6.47
C ASN A 142 5.40 -42.91 5.43
N GLU A 143 4.18 -43.21 5.86
CA GLU A 143 2.98 -43.11 5.03
C GLU A 143 2.80 -41.68 4.50
N ALA A 144 2.92 -40.68 5.38
CA ALA A 144 2.75 -39.28 5.01
C ALA A 144 3.78 -38.82 3.96
N ILE A 145 5.06 -39.22 4.09
CA ILE A 145 6.10 -38.90 3.11
C ILE A 145 5.73 -39.49 1.73
N GLY A 146 5.28 -40.75 1.69
CA GLY A 146 4.84 -41.40 0.46
C GLY A 146 3.73 -40.62 -0.26
N LEU A 147 2.67 -40.28 0.48
CA LEU A 147 1.51 -39.56 -0.06
C LEU A 147 1.84 -38.13 -0.50
N ILE A 148 2.72 -37.43 0.23
CA ILE A 148 3.18 -36.09 -0.18
C ILE A 148 3.92 -36.18 -1.51
N LYS A 149 4.86 -37.13 -1.65
CA LYS A 149 5.63 -37.32 -2.89
C LYS A 149 4.72 -37.68 -4.07
N GLU A 150 3.69 -38.50 -3.86
CA GLU A 150 2.68 -38.79 -4.88
C GLU A 150 1.87 -37.53 -5.27
N SER A 151 1.38 -36.78 -4.28
CA SER A 151 0.64 -35.54 -4.52
C SER A 151 1.48 -34.49 -5.26
N ILE A 152 2.78 -34.41 -5.00
CA ILE A 152 3.72 -33.53 -5.70
C ILE A 152 3.77 -33.90 -7.19
N ARG A 153 3.96 -35.19 -7.52
CA ARG A 153 3.97 -35.66 -8.92
C ARG A 153 2.67 -35.35 -9.63
N LYS A 154 1.51 -35.60 -8.99
CA LYS A 154 0.20 -35.30 -9.56
C LYS A 154 -0.04 -33.81 -9.80
N THR A 155 0.40 -32.96 -8.87
CA THR A 155 0.16 -31.51 -8.93
C THR A 155 1.11 -30.80 -9.90
N TYR A 156 2.39 -31.16 -9.87
CA TYR A 156 3.44 -30.45 -10.58
C TYR A 156 3.94 -31.17 -11.84
N GLY A 157 3.47 -32.38 -12.15
CA GLY A 157 3.90 -33.11 -13.36
C GLY A 157 3.74 -32.33 -14.67
N LYS A 158 2.72 -31.46 -14.76
CA LYS A 158 2.51 -30.57 -15.93
C LYS A 158 3.54 -29.42 -16.03
N LYS A 159 4.33 -29.17 -14.99
CA LYS A 159 5.34 -28.09 -14.92
C LYS A 159 6.75 -28.57 -15.31
N GLY A 160 6.91 -29.86 -15.62
CA GLY A 160 8.19 -30.47 -15.98
C GLY A 160 8.85 -31.22 -14.82
N GLU A 161 9.71 -32.18 -15.15
CA GLU A 161 10.33 -33.08 -14.17
C GLU A 161 11.29 -32.34 -13.23
N ASP A 162 11.99 -31.31 -13.71
CA ASP A 162 12.89 -30.49 -12.88
C ASP A 162 12.14 -29.89 -11.69
N VAL A 163 10.94 -29.31 -11.93
CA VAL A 163 10.10 -28.73 -10.86
C VAL A 163 9.62 -29.82 -9.90
N VAL A 164 9.28 -31.01 -10.40
CA VAL A 164 8.89 -32.15 -9.57
C VAL A 164 10.05 -32.55 -8.66
N GLN A 165 11.25 -32.74 -9.21
CA GLN A 165 12.43 -33.17 -8.46
C GLN A 165 12.85 -32.14 -7.41
N MET A 166 12.79 -30.84 -7.72
CA MET A 166 13.05 -29.77 -6.74
C MET A 166 12.12 -29.91 -5.51
N ASN A 167 10.83 -30.19 -5.74
CA ASN A 167 9.87 -30.38 -4.64
C ASN A 167 10.10 -31.69 -3.88
N LEU A 168 10.49 -32.78 -4.56
CA LEU A 168 10.81 -34.04 -3.90
C LEU A 168 12.06 -33.90 -3.00
N ASN A 169 13.10 -33.23 -3.49
CA ASN A 169 14.31 -32.94 -2.73
C ASN A 169 14.00 -32.08 -1.49
N ALA A 170 13.05 -31.13 -1.60
CA ALA A 170 12.61 -30.34 -0.45
C ALA A 170 11.98 -31.21 0.65
N VAL A 171 11.19 -32.24 0.30
CA VAL A 171 10.61 -33.18 1.27
C VAL A 171 11.71 -33.91 2.04
N ASP A 172 12.73 -34.38 1.33
CA ASP A 172 13.84 -35.13 1.91
C ASP A 172 14.68 -34.26 2.85
N LYS A 173 15.02 -33.03 2.43
CA LYS A 173 15.73 -32.07 3.28
C LYS A 173 14.96 -31.72 4.56
N VAL A 174 13.64 -31.59 4.49
CA VAL A 174 12.83 -31.33 5.70
C VAL A 174 12.86 -32.52 6.65
N ASN A 175 12.79 -33.74 6.13
CA ASN A 175 12.84 -34.93 6.96
C ASN A 175 14.16 -35.05 7.74
N GLU A 176 15.26 -34.53 7.18
CA GLU A 176 16.59 -34.45 7.80
C GLU A 176 16.73 -33.26 8.77
N ALA A 177 16.24 -32.08 8.39
CA ALA A 177 16.47 -30.83 9.11
C ALA A 177 15.47 -30.57 10.25
N LEU A 178 14.29 -31.20 10.24
CA LEU A 178 13.24 -30.94 11.23
C LEU A 178 13.59 -31.56 12.58
N VAL A 179 13.98 -30.71 13.53
CA VAL A 179 14.34 -31.09 14.89
C VAL A 179 13.54 -30.29 15.92
N GLU A 180 13.32 -30.90 17.08
CA GLU A 180 12.68 -30.24 18.23
C GLU A 180 13.66 -29.26 18.88
N VAL A 181 13.17 -28.06 19.20
CA VAL A 181 13.94 -27.03 19.89
C VAL A 181 14.06 -27.41 21.37
N PRO A 182 15.26 -27.44 21.96
CA PRO A 182 15.42 -27.64 23.39
C PRO A 182 14.76 -26.51 24.18
N ILE A 183 13.81 -26.85 25.05
CA ILE A 183 13.10 -25.88 25.90
C ILE A 183 13.75 -25.87 27.29
N PRO A 184 14.14 -24.69 27.82
CA PRO A 184 14.69 -24.60 29.17
C PRO A 184 13.63 -24.92 30.24
N ALA A 185 14.06 -25.49 31.36
CA ALA A 185 13.15 -25.86 32.45
C ALA A 185 12.54 -24.65 33.18
N GLN A 186 13.18 -23.50 33.07
CA GLN A 186 12.76 -22.23 33.67
C GLN A 186 12.78 -21.13 32.61
N LEU A 187 12.02 -20.06 32.86
CA LEU A 187 12.03 -18.88 31.99
C LEU A 187 13.45 -18.30 31.93
N PRO A 188 14.00 -18.08 30.72
CA PRO A 188 15.27 -17.39 30.58
C PRO A 188 15.11 -15.91 30.94
N ASP A 189 16.22 -15.26 31.32
CA ASP A 189 16.25 -13.82 31.59
C ASP A 189 16.11 -12.97 30.31
N THR A 190 16.21 -13.60 29.14
CA THR A 190 16.19 -12.92 27.84
C THR A 190 14.99 -13.36 27.00
N CYS A 191 14.28 -12.39 26.43
CA CYS A 191 13.18 -12.63 25.52
C CYS A 191 13.14 -11.59 24.39
N GLY A 192 12.56 -11.98 23.25
CA GLY A 192 12.36 -11.09 22.11
C GLY A 192 11.34 -10.00 22.40
N PRO A 193 11.46 -8.82 21.77
CA PRO A 193 10.55 -7.70 22.03
C PRO A 193 9.17 -7.94 21.41
N ARG A 194 8.13 -7.51 22.11
CA ARG A 194 6.83 -7.27 21.47
C ARG A 194 6.99 -6.15 20.45
N LYS A 195 6.54 -6.36 19.21
CA LYS A 195 6.68 -5.38 18.14
C LYS A 195 5.84 -4.16 18.47
N GLN A 196 6.48 -3.01 18.49
CA GLN A 196 5.82 -1.71 18.57
C GLN A 196 5.22 -1.38 17.20
N LEU A 197 3.88 -1.33 17.11
CA LEU A 197 3.16 -1.06 15.86
C LEU A 197 2.71 0.41 15.73
N VAL A 198 2.65 1.14 16.83
CA VAL A 198 2.29 2.57 16.83
C VAL A 198 3.29 3.33 17.70
N PRO A 199 3.44 4.66 17.53
CA PRO A 199 4.26 5.49 18.41
C PRO A 199 3.92 5.27 19.90
N LYS A 200 4.91 5.39 20.80
CA LYS A 200 4.73 5.09 22.24
C LYS A 200 3.74 6.06 22.91
N ASP A 201 3.69 7.27 22.39
CA ASP A 201 2.81 8.37 22.78
C ASP A 201 1.48 8.38 22.01
N ALA A 202 1.22 7.39 21.14
CA ALA A 202 -0.05 7.27 20.44
C ALA A 202 -1.21 7.08 21.44
N ALA A 203 -2.31 7.79 21.21
CA ALA A 203 -3.51 7.77 22.03
C ALA A 203 -4.79 7.78 21.18
N GLY A 204 -5.95 7.62 21.82
CA GLY A 204 -7.27 7.69 21.19
C GLY A 204 -7.42 6.68 20.05
N PHE A 205 -7.99 7.10 18.91
CA PHE A 205 -8.33 6.20 17.80
C PHE A 205 -7.15 5.35 17.30
N VAL A 206 -5.93 5.90 17.28
CA VAL A 206 -4.73 5.15 16.87
C VAL A 206 -4.45 3.98 17.83
N LYS A 207 -4.52 4.24 19.14
CA LYS A 207 -4.18 3.27 20.18
C LYS A 207 -5.31 2.28 20.45
N ASP A 208 -6.54 2.77 20.44
CA ASP A 208 -7.71 2.05 20.91
C ASP A 208 -8.48 1.33 19.79
N VAL A 209 -8.23 1.68 18.52
CA VAL A 209 -8.90 1.11 17.34
C VAL A 209 -7.88 0.57 16.32
N ILE A 210 -6.98 1.42 15.82
CA ILE A 210 -6.04 1.01 14.75
C ILE A 210 -5.08 -0.08 15.22
N GLU A 211 -4.41 0.10 16.37
CA GLU A 211 -3.45 -0.90 16.87
C GLU A 211 -4.10 -2.28 17.12
N PRO A 212 -5.26 -2.40 17.83
CA PRO A 212 -5.93 -3.69 17.98
C PRO A 212 -6.26 -4.37 16.66
N ILE A 213 -6.73 -3.64 15.65
CA ILE A 213 -7.00 -4.23 14.32
C ILE A 213 -5.70 -4.74 13.68
N MET A 214 -4.62 -3.95 13.72
CA MET A 214 -3.31 -4.37 13.19
C MET A 214 -2.70 -5.57 13.94
N ARG A 215 -3.24 -5.92 15.12
CA ARG A 215 -2.90 -7.10 15.90
C ARG A 215 -3.86 -8.28 15.71
N GLU A 216 -4.80 -8.19 14.76
CA GLU A 216 -5.87 -9.19 14.56
C GLU A 216 -6.78 -9.31 15.80
N GLN A 217 -7.03 -8.19 16.48
CA GLN A 217 -7.89 -8.09 17.66
C GLN A 217 -9.04 -7.10 17.45
N GLY A 218 -9.48 -6.90 16.20
CA GLY A 218 -10.55 -5.95 15.87
C GLY A 218 -11.89 -6.25 16.55
N ASP A 219 -12.19 -7.53 16.80
CA ASP A 219 -13.45 -7.95 17.43
C ASP A 219 -13.64 -7.48 18.89
N ILE A 220 -12.57 -7.00 19.55
CA ILE A 220 -12.67 -6.46 20.93
C ILE A 220 -13.12 -4.99 20.97
N ILE A 221 -13.13 -4.32 19.82
CA ILE A 221 -13.44 -2.90 19.70
C ILE A 221 -14.93 -2.68 19.90
N LYS A 222 -15.28 -1.75 20.78
CA LYS A 222 -16.67 -1.41 21.08
C LYS A 222 -17.25 -0.53 19.98
N VAL A 223 -18.56 -0.66 19.75
CA VAL A 223 -19.31 0.21 18.82
C VAL A 223 -19.09 1.69 19.14
N SER A 224 -19.01 2.06 20.43
CA SER A 224 -18.78 3.44 20.88
C SER A 224 -17.40 4.01 20.53
N GLN A 225 -16.46 3.19 20.07
CA GLN A 225 -15.12 3.61 19.67
C GLN A 225 -15.03 3.86 18.15
N MET A 226 -16.05 3.48 17.38
CA MET A 226 -16.09 3.62 15.93
C MET A 226 -16.73 4.95 15.52
N PRO A 227 -16.32 5.54 14.38
CA PRO A 227 -16.98 6.72 13.81
C PRO A 227 -18.43 6.41 13.41
N LEU A 228 -19.29 7.43 13.43
CA LEU A 228 -20.73 7.29 13.09
C LEU A 228 -20.99 7.09 11.60
N ASP A 229 -20.14 7.67 10.76
CA ASP A 229 -20.28 7.76 9.30
C ASP A 229 -19.20 6.96 8.55
N GLY A 230 -18.34 6.23 9.28
CA GLY A 230 -17.23 5.48 8.69
C GLY A 230 -16.03 6.35 8.29
N TYR A 231 -15.98 7.63 8.68
CA TYR A 231 -14.81 8.48 8.44
C TYR A 231 -13.57 7.97 9.18
N VAL A 232 -12.43 7.96 8.50
CA VAL A 232 -11.13 7.54 9.05
C VAL A 232 -10.07 8.55 8.64
N GLU A 233 -9.18 8.88 9.57
CA GLU A 233 -8.04 9.75 9.25
C GLU A 233 -7.15 9.14 8.16
N SER A 234 -6.76 9.99 7.20
CA SER A 234 -5.78 9.69 6.18
C SER A 234 -4.38 9.48 6.77
N GLY A 235 -3.50 8.75 6.07
CA GLY A 235 -2.07 8.68 6.36
C GLY A 235 -1.73 7.72 7.49
N THR A 236 -2.60 6.74 7.76
CA THR A 236 -2.40 5.71 8.78
C THR A 236 -1.59 4.52 8.28
N ALA A 237 -1.39 4.35 6.97
CA ALA A 237 -0.57 3.26 6.41
C ALA A 237 0.89 3.29 6.93
N LYS A 238 1.44 4.48 7.22
CA LYS A 238 2.79 4.64 7.79
C LYS A 238 2.99 4.00 9.16
N LEU A 239 1.90 3.73 9.89
CA LEU A 239 1.93 3.04 11.18
C LEU A 239 2.23 1.55 11.01
N GLU A 240 1.88 0.96 9.86
CA GLU A 240 1.81 -0.50 9.76
C GLU A 240 3.17 -1.19 9.81
N LYS A 241 4.20 -0.56 9.22
CA LYS A 241 5.59 -1.05 9.13
C LYS A 241 5.65 -2.56 8.93
N ARG A 242 5.14 -3.00 7.78
CA ARG A 242 4.75 -4.39 7.50
C ARG A 242 5.89 -5.39 7.65
N ARG A 243 7.11 -5.00 7.26
CA ARG A 243 8.33 -5.84 7.35
C ARG A 243 8.16 -7.20 6.67
N VAL A 244 7.59 -7.19 5.47
CA VAL A 244 7.27 -8.40 4.71
C VAL A 244 8.31 -8.76 3.66
N ALA A 245 9.23 -7.84 3.33
CA ALA A 245 10.30 -8.10 2.37
C ALA A 245 11.49 -8.78 3.06
N PRO A 246 11.95 -9.96 2.57
CA PRO A 246 13.16 -10.60 3.09
C PRO A 246 14.45 -9.87 2.65
N ALA A 247 14.36 -9.13 1.54
CA ALA A 247 15.45 -8.33 1.00
C ALA A 247 14.92 -6.98 0.49
N VAL A 248 15.75 -5.94 0.61
CA VAL A 248 15.45 -4.55 0.25
C VAL A 248 16.55 -3.97 -0.63
N PRO A 249 16.29 -2.90 -1.41
CA PRO A 249 17.34 -2.23 -2.17
C PRO A 249 18.37 -1.58 -1.24
N LYS A 250 19.65 -1.89 -1.45
CA LYS A 250 20.80 -1.18 -0.90
C LYS A 250 21.25 -0.10 -1.89
N TRP A 251 21.41 1.13 -1.43
CA TRP A 251 21.94 2.23 -2.24
C TRP A 251 23.47 2.19 -2.29
N ILE A 252 24.03 2.31 -3.49
CA ILE A 252 25.46 2.39 -3.77
C ILE A 252 25.75 3.80 -4.29
N PRO A 253 26.16 4.75 -3.42
CA PRO A 253 26.29 6.15 -3.76
C PRO A 253 27.23 6.41 -4.94
N GLU A 254 28.31 5.65 -5.07
CA GLU A 254 29.37 5.82 -6.07
C GLU A 254 28.84 5.64 -7.50
N ASN A 255 27.82 4.81 -7.67
CA ASN A 255 27.19 4.54 -8.96
C ASN A 255 26.00 5.48 -9.25
N CYS A 256 25.57 6.29 -8.28
CA CYS A 256 24.31 7.01 -8.34
C CYS A 256 24.42 8.31 -9.16
N ILE A 257 23.65 8.36 -10.25
CA ILE A 257 23.56 9.54 -11.12
C ILE A 257 22.44 10.53 -10.71
N GLN A 258 21.85 10.37 -9.52
CA GLN A 258 20.85 11.29 -8.94
C GLN A 258 19.66 11.62 -9.88
N CYS A 259 19.17 10.61 -10.60
CA CYS A 259 18.09 10.78 -11.60
C CYS A 259 16.67 10.64 -11.02
N ASN A 260 16.54 10.19 -9.78
CA ASN A 260 15.28 9.91 -9.06
C ASN A 260 14.33 8.88 -9.71
N GLN A 261 14.73 8.18 -10.77
CA GLN A 261 13.86 7.19 -11.43
C GLN A 261 13.42 6.07 -10.49
N CYS A 262 14.29 5.65 -9.56
CA CYS A 262 13.96 4.65 -8.55
C CYS A 262 12.80 5.06 -7.62
N SER A 263 12.74 6.34 -7.22
CA SER A 263 11.62 6.92 -6.47
C SER A 263 10.37 7.05 -7.34
N PHE A 264 10.56 7.44 -8.61
CA PHE A 264 9.48 7.61 -9.58
C PHE A 264 8.66 6.34 -9.75
N VAL A 265 9.34 5.20 -9.95
CA VAL A 265 8.70 3.90 -10.23
C VAL A 265 8.31 3.09 -9.00
N CYS A 266 8.64 3.56 -7.79
CA CYS A 266 8.35 2.79 -6.59
C CYS A 266 6.83 2.72 -6.33
N PRO A 267 6.22 1.51 -6.32
CA PRO A 267 4.78 1.36 -6.14
C PRO A 267 4.29 1.61 -4.69
N HIS A 268 5.21 1.77 -3.73
CA HIS A 268 4.87 1.94 -2.31
C HIS A 268 5.46 3.19 -1.69
N ALA A 269 6.10 4.07 -2.49
CA ALA A 269 6.86 5.21 -2.00
C ALA A 269 7.92 4.83 -0.93
N ALA A 270 8.46 3.61 -1.01
CA ALA A 270 9.42 3.05 -0.06
C ALA A 270 10.89 3.34 -0.41
N ILE A 271 11.13 4.17 -1.44
CA ILE A 271 12.42 4.73 -1.77
C ILE A 271 12.19 6.17 -2.24
N ARG A 272 12.88 7.14 -1.62
CA ARG A 272 12.64 8.57 -1.85
C ARG A 272 13.95 9.33 -2.00
N ALA A 273 13.86 10.49 -2.65
CA ALA A 273 14.98 11.41 -2.80
C ALA A 273 14.68 12.72 -2.04
N LYS A 274 15.70 13.29 -1.39
CA LYS A 274 15.63 14.66 -0.86
C LYS A 274 16.87 15.46 -1.29
N LEU A 275 16.71 16.77 -1.29
CA LEU A 275 17.80 17.74 -1.23
C LEU A 275 17.82 18.36 0.17
N MET A 276 19.02 18.57 0.71
CA MET A 276 19.23 19.11 2.06
C MET A 276 20.46 20.02 2.06
N THR A 277 20.49 21.02 2.92
CA THR A 277 21.66 21.87 3.12
C THR A 277 22.64 21.23 4.11
N GLU A 278 23.86 21.75 4.20
CA GLU A 278 24.82 21.34 5.24
C GLU A 278 24.29 21.61 6.67
N GLU A 279 23.45 22.63 6.84
CA GLU A 279 22.82 22.95 8.13
C GLU A 279 21.87 21.84 8.58
N ASP A 280 21.09 21.30 7.64
CA ASP A 280 20.13 20.23 7.90
C ASP A 280 20.83 18.93 8.34
N LEU A 281 22.13 18.76 8.04
CA LEU A 281 22.90 17.55 8.29
C LEU A 281 23.65 17.54 9.63
N LYS A 282 23.59 18.62 10.44
CA LYS A 282 24.35 18.73 11.70
C LYS A 282 24.11 17.60 12.69
N SER A 283 22.93 17.00 12.69
CA SER A 283 22.55 15.89 13.57
C SER A 283 22.33 14.58 12.81
N ALA A 284 22.92 14.45 11.63
CA ALA A 284 22.84 13.22 10.84
C ALA A 284 23.61 12.09 11.55
N PRO A 285 23.07 10.86 11.60
CA PRO A 285 23.82 9.73 12.13
C PRO A 285 25.02 9.40 11.23
N ASP A 286 26.07 8.78 11.79
CA ASP A 286 27.30 8.45 11.04
C ASP A 286 27.05 7.57 9.81
N SER A 287 25.99 6.74 9.85
CA SER A 287 25.52 5.91 8.73
C SER A 287 24.83 6.69 7.60
N PHE A 288 24.56 7.99 7.78
CA PHE A 288 23.77 8.81 6.87
C PHE A 288 24.60 9.38 5.72
N ASN A 289 25.02 8.50 4.81
CA ASN A 289 25.78 8.92 3.64
C ASN A 289 24.94 9.80 2.69
N THR A 290 25.56 10.82 2.12
CA THR A 290 25.00 11.75 1.13
C THR A 290 25.97 11.96 -0.03
N LEU A 291 25.49 12.57 -1.11
CA LEU A 291 26.29 13.01 -2.26
C LEU A 291 26.08 14.50 -2.48
N LYS A 292 27.09 15.22 -2.97
CA LYS A 292 26.88 16.59 -3.48
C LYS A 292 25.84 16.57 -4.59
N ALA A 293 24.85 17.46 -4.52
CA ALA A 293 23.75 17.46 -5.48
C ALA A 293 24.20 17.96 -6.87
N MET A 294 24.02 17.12 -7.89
CA MET A 294 24.29 17.46 -9.28
C MET A 294 23.18 18.36 -9.83
N GLY A 295 23.55 19.59 -10.20
CA GLY A 295 22.62 20.62 -10.72
C GLY A 295 21.96 21.50 -9.65
N ALA A 296 22.35 21.36 -8.39
CA ALA A 296 21.88 22.19 -7.27
C ALA A 296 23.05 22.48 -6.31
N GLU A 297 23.88 23.47 -6.64
CA GLU A 297 25.02 23.86 -5.81
C GLU A 297 24.58 24.27 -4.39
N GLY A 298 25.38 23.90 -3.39
CA GLY A 298 25.06 24.14 -1.98
C GLY A 298 24.13 23.11 -1.33
N TYR A 299 23.62 22.14 -2.10
CA TYR A 299 22.79 21.06 -1.58
C TYR A 299 23.52 19.71 -1.57
N GLN A 300 23.18 18.89 -0.59
CA GLN A 300 23.45 17.46 -0.52
C GLN A 300 22.21 16.69 -0.99
N TYR A 301 22.45 15.50 -1.53
CA TYR A 301 21.47 14.61 -2.12
C TYR A 301 21.56 13.24 -1.46
N LYS A 302 20.39 12.64 -1.19
CA LYS A 302 20.30 11.26 -0.72
C LYS A 302 19.12 10.54 -1.32
N ILE A 303 19.34 9.27 -1.66
CA ILE A 303 18.28 8.27 -1.79
C ILE A 303 18.16 7.53 -0.45
N GLN A 304 16.96 7.51 0.12
CA GLN A 304 16.65 6.77 1.34
C GLN A 304 15.65 5.66 1.05
N VAL A 305 15.92 4.48 1.59
CA VAL A 305 15.02 3.31 1.51
C VAL A 305 14.29 3.15 2.84
N TYR A 306 12.98 2.93 2.77
CA TYR A 306 12.10 2.67 3.90
C TYR A 306 12.00 1.15 4.04
N ILE A 307 13.00 0.55 4.69
CA ILE A 307 13.18 -0.91 4.72
C ILE A 307 11.97 -1.66 5.30
N ASP A 308 11.25 -1.04 6.24
CA ASP A 308 10.08 -1.63 6.90
C ASP A 308 8.80 -1.60 6.05
N ASP A 309 8.75 -0.74 5.04
CA ASP A 309 7.60 -0.57 4.14
C ASP A 309 7.85 -1.13 2.73
N CYS A 310 9.12 -1.39 2.41
CA CYS A 310 9.52 -2.01 1.15
C CYS A 310 8.87 -3.39 0.99
N GLN A 311 8.41 -3.70 -0.23
CA GLN A 311 7.82 -5.00 -0.59
C GLN A 311 8.79 -5.90 -1.37
N GLY A 312 10.06 -5.50 -1.53
CA GLY A 312 11.09 -6.32 -2.19
C GLY A 312 10.88 -6.58 -3.69
N CYS A 313 10.06 -5.76 -4.37
CA CYS A 313 9.62 -5.98 -5.75
C CYS A 313 10.69 -5.79 -6.84
N ARG A 314 11.85 -5.24 -6.50
CA ARG A 314 12.99 -4.99 -7.41
C ARG A 314 12.75 -3.98 -8.55
N VAL A 315 11.56 -3.38 -8.68
CA VAL A 315 11.28 -2.40 -9.76
C VAL A 315 12.30 -1.26 -9.79
N CYS A 316 12.65 -0.70 -8.63
CA CYS A 316 13.65 0.35 -8.53
C CYS A 316 15.08 -0.11 -8.87
N VAL A 317 15.40 -1.38 -8.64
CA VAL A 317 16.70 -1.99 -9.00
C VAL A 317 16.77 -2.17 -10.51
N ASN A 318 15.73 -2.73 -11.11
CA ASN A 318 15.64 -2.97 -12.56
C ASN A 318 15.63 -1.65 -13.36
N GLU A 319 14.99 -0.62 -12.81
CA GLU A 319 14.95 0.71 -13.42
C GLU A 319 16.28 1.48 -13.28
N CYS A 320 17.17 1.07 -12.37
CA CYS A 320 18.40 1.80 -12.13
C CYS A 320 19.36 1.68 -13.33
N PRO A 321 19.69 2.78 -14.04
CA PRO A 321 20.47 2.71 -15.28
C PRO A 321 21.97 2.44 -15.06
N LYS A 322 22.42 2.40 -13.80
CA LYS A 322 23.85 2.36 -13.42
C LYS A 322 24.18 1.35 -12.32
N GLY A 323 23.23 0.49 -11.92
CA GLY A 323 23.47 -0.47 -10.83
C GLY A 323 23.80 0.21 -9.49
N ALA A 324 23.21 1.38 -9.23
CA ALA A 324 23.32 2.09 -7.95
C ALA A 324 22.37 1.55 -6.87
N LEU A 325 21.62 0.50 -7.20
CA LEU A 325 20.74 -0.21 -6.30
C LEU A 325 20.94 -1.71 -6.53
N VAL A 326 21.15 -2.46 -5.45
CA VAL A 326 21.22 -3.94 -5.46
C VAL A 326 20.35 -4.49 -4.35
N MET A 327 19.84 -5.71 -4.49
CA MET A 327 19.07 -6.33 -3.41
C MET A 327 20.01 -6.82 -2.30
N SER A 328 19.67 -6.52 -1.06
CA SER A 328 20.41 -6.93 0.15
C SER A 328 19.43 -7.48 1.20
N PRO A 329 19.79 -8.48 2.01
CA PRO A 329 18.94 -8.94 3.11
C PRO A 329 18.53 -7.78 4.04
N ILE A 330 17.26 -7.76 4.47
CA ILE A 330 16.73 -6.64 5.27
C ILE A 330 17.47 -6.45 6.59
N ASP A 331 17.89 -7.53 7.24
CA ASP A 331 18.59 -7.47 8.53
C ASP A 331 20.01 -6.90 8.36
N THR A 332 20.70 -7.21 7.25
CA THR A 332 22.00 -6.60 6.93
C THR A 332 21.90 -5.08 6.79
N GLU A 333 20.88 -4.58 6.10
CA GLU A 333 20.70 -3.12 5.96
C GLU A 333 20.23 -2.47 7.26
N ARG A 334 19.46 -3.19 8.09
CA ARG A 334 19.07 -2.71 9.41
C ARG A 334 20.27 -2.56 10.32
N ASP A 335 21.16 -3.55 10.37
CA ASP A 335 22.39 -3.53 11.15
C ASP A 335 23.36 -2.44 10.65
N ALA A 336 23.32 -2.12 9.34
CA ALA A 336 24.06 -1.02 8.73
C ALA A 336 23.51 0.38 9.08
N GLY A 337 22.40 0.47 9.81
CA GLY A 337 21.85 1.73 10.32
C GLY A 337 20.72 2.34 9.48
N GLU A 338 20.14 1.59 8.53
CA GLU A 338 19.08 2.14 7.68
C GLU A 338 17.81 2.56 8.45
N GLN A 339 17.59 1.97 9.62
CA GLN A 339 16.51 2.39 10.53
C GLN A 339 16.75 3.84 11.03
N GLN A 340 17.92 4.13 11.61
CA GLN A 340 18.24 5.48 12.07
C GLN A 340 18.30 6.46 10.89
N ASN A 341 18.81 6.01 9.74
CA ASN A 341 18.90 6.83 8.53
C ASN A 341 17.52 7.29 8.07
N TYR A 342 16.53 6.40 7.98
CA TYR A 342 15.19 6.83 7.57
C TYR A 342 14.55 7.74 8.62
N GLU A 343 14.69 7.46 9.91
CA GLU A 343 14.09 8.26 10.98
C GLU A 343 14.62 9.70 10.98
N PHE A 344 15.90 9.87 10.64
CA PHE A 344 16.48 11.18 10.39
C PHE A 344 15.98 11.78 9.07
N PHE A 345 15.96 11.01 7.98
CA PHE A 345 15.49 11.46 6.66
C PHE A 345 14.06 12.01 6.69
N GLU A 346 13.17 11.39 7.46
CA GLU A 346 11.78 11.85 7.63
C GLU A 346 11.68 13.26 8.22
N LYS A 347 12.61 13.63 9.12
CA LYS A 347 12.64 14.95 9.77
C LYS A 347 13.19 16.06 8.87
N LEU A 348 13.92 15.70 7.82
CA LEU A 348 14.48 16.67 6.88
C LEU A 348 13.37 17.40 6.10
N PRO A 349 13.62 18.64 5.63
CA PRO A 349 12.67 19.38 4.81
C PRO A 349 12.14 18.57 3.61
N ASN A 350 10.84 18.67 3.35
CA ASN A 350 10.21 18.16 2.14
C ASN A 350 10.12 19.27 1.08
N ASP A 351 9.94 18.87 -0.18
CA ASP A 351 9.63 19.76 -1.31
C ASP A 351 10.74 20.76 -1.66
N VAL A 352 11.99 20.45 -1.32
CA VAL A 352 13.15 21.25 -1.71
C VAL A 352 13.52 20.93 -3.16
N LEU A 353 13.12 21.81 -4.09
CA LEU A 353 13.39 21.66 -5.52
C LEU A 353 14.71 22.30 -5.98
N ALA A 354 15.27 23.24 -5.22
CA ALA A 354 16.37 24.10 -5.66
C ALA A 354 16.08 24.69 -7.07
N ASN A 355 16.86 24.32 -8.09
CA ASN A 355 16.70 24.80 -9.46
C ASN A 355 15.88 23.85 -10.37
N PHE A 356 15.37 22.72 -9.85
CA PHE A 356 14.65 21.75 -10.65
C PHE A 356 13.19 22.15 -10.84
N LYS A 357 12.67 21.99 -12.07
CA LYS A 357 11.24 22.15 -12.35
C LYS A 357 10.46 20.95 -11.81
N GLU A 358 9.33 21.22 -11.15
CA GLU A 358 8.46 20.19 -10.57
C GLU A 358 7.98 19.17 -11.61
N ALA A 359 7.53 19.63 -12.78
CA ALA A 359 7.05 18.79 -13.89
C ALA A 359 8.20 18.13 -14.69
N THR A 360 9.18 17.54 -13.99
CA THR A 360 10.23 16.71 -14.57
C THR A 360 10.37 15.41 -13.77
N VAL A 361 10.93 14.36 -14.37
CA VAL A 361 11.15 13.07 -13.67
C VAL A 361 11.98 13.26 -12.42
N LYS A 362 13.01 14.11 -12.46
CA LYS A 362 13.84 14.40 -11.28
C LYS A 362 13.11 15.28 -10.28
N GLY A 363 12.56 16.41 -10.71
CA GLY A 363 11.93 17.40 -9.84
C GLY A 363 10.69 16.89 -9.11
N SER A 364 9.81 16.16 -9.79
CA SER A 364 8.59 15.59 -9.20
C SER A 364 8.89 14.68 -8.01
N GLN A 365 10.07 14.06 -7.97
CA GLN A 365 10.45 13.11 -6.92
C GLN A 365 11.13 13.76 -5.71
N PHE A 366 11.37 15.07 -5.75
CA PHE A 366 11.70 15.84 -4.55
C PHE A 366 10.44 16.32 -3.80
N LYS A 367 9.26 16.22 -4.44
CA LYS A 367 7.98 16.44 -3.78
C LYS A 367 7.62 15.25 -2.91
N GLN A 368 7.07 15.53 -1.74
CA GLN A 368 6.54 14.52 -0.83
C GLN A 368 5.44 13.71 -1.55
N PRO A 369 5.55 12.38 -1.63
CA PRO A 369 4.45 11.55 -2.09
C PRO A 369 3.32 11.59 -1.07
N LEU A 370 2.10 11.90 -1.51
CA LEU A 370 0.90 11.90 -0.66
C LEU A 370 0.04 10.64 -0.84
N PHE A 371 0.66 9.59 -1.39
CA PHE A 371 0.16 8.23 -1.46
C PHE A 371 1.31 7.27 -1.17
N GLU A 372 1.32 6.66 0.00
CA GLU A 372 2.45 5.88 0.51
C GLU A 372 2.02 4.57 1.18
N PHE A 373 2.87 3.54 1.07
CA PHE A 373 2.77 2.30 1.84
C PHE A 373 1.43 1.53 1.70
N SER A 374 0.77 1.66 0.55
CA SER A 374 -0.51 0.99 0.27
C SER A 374 -0.44 -0.54 0.38
N GLY A 375 -1.61 -1.16 0.52
CA GLY A 375 -1.78 -2.62 0.53
C GLY A 375 -1.62 -3.31 -0.83
N ALA A 376 -1.15 -2.61 -1.86
CA ALA A 376 -1.02 -3.13 -3.22
C ALA A 376 0.07 -4.21 -3.33
N CYS A 377 -0.01 -5.02 -4.40
CA CYS A 377 0.95 -6.07 -4.70
C CYS A 377 2.39 -5.53 -4.79
N ALA A 378 3.39 -6.37 -4.47
CA ALA A 378 4.79 -6.06 -4.75
C ALA A 378 4.98 -5.86 -6.26
N GLY A 379 5.37 -4.65 -6.68
CA GLY A 379 5.53 -4.33 -8.11
C GLY A 379 4.24 -3.94 -8.82
N CYS A 380 3.18 -3.56 -8.08
CA CYS A 380 1.90 -3.13 -8.66
C CYS A 380 2.10 -2.03 -9.73
N GLY A 381 1.50 -2.20 -10.91
CA GLY A 381 1.55 -1.22 -12.00
C GLY A 381 0.64 -0.02 -11.82
N GLU A 382 -0.33 -0.06 -10.89
CA GLU A 382 -1.31 1.02 -10.71
C GLU A 382 -0.77 2.18 -9.85
N THR A 383 -0.16 1.85 -8.70
CA THR A 383 0.17 2.82 -7.66
C THR A 383 1.25 3.85 -8.00
N PRO A 384 2.25 3.58 -8.89
CA PRO A 384 3.18 4.62 -9.32
C PRO A 384 2.49 5.82 -9.98
N TYR A 385 1.39 5.61 -10.71
CA TYR A 385 0.61 6.67 -11.33
C TYR A 385 -0.10 7.54 -10.28
N ILE A 386 -0.77 6.91 -9.31
CA ILE A 386 -1.44 7.63 -8.21
C ILE A 386 -0.42 8.42 -7.39
N LYS A 387 0.72 7.79 -7.03
CA LYS A 387 1.82 8.47 -6.32
C LYS A 387 2.28 9.70 -7.07
N LEU A 388 2.55 9.57 -8.38
CA LEU A 388 2.96 10.70 -9.21
C LEU A 388 1.90 11.81 -9.23
N LEU A 389 0.64 11.45 -9.46
CA LEU A 389 -0.49 12.40 -9.43
C LEU A 389 -0.52 13.18 -8.11
N THR A 390 -0.36 12.49 -6.98
CA THR A 390 -0.36 13.13 -5.66
C THR A 390 0.84 14.05 -5.42
N GLN A 391 1.99 13.78 -6.06
CA GLN A 391 3.18 14.63 -5.97
C GLN A 391 3.01 15.95 -6.74
N LEU A 392 2.18 15.95 -7.79
CA LEU A 392 1.93 17.11 -8.63
C LEU A 392 0.75 17.96 -8.13
N HIS A 393 -0.33 17.31 -7.67
CA HIS A 393 -1.61 17.98 -7.42
C HIS A 393 -2.25 17.65 -6.06
N GLY A 394 -1.59 16.81 -5.24
CA GLY A 394 -2.21 16.19 -4.06
C GLY A 394 -2.60 17.16 -2.95
N ASP A 395 -2.03 18.36 -2.88
CA ASP A 395 -2.34 19.35 -1.84
C ASP A 395 -3.72 20.04 -2.03
N ARG A 396 -4.31 19.92 -3.23
CA ARG A 396 -5.64 20.45 -3.55
C ARG A 396 -6.57 19.42 -4.21
N MET A 397 -6.21 18.14 -4.16
CA MET A 397 -6.91 17.05 -4.84
C MET A 397 -8.09 16.51 -4.03
N ILE A 398 -9.19 16.22 -4.72
CA ILE A 398 -10.32 15.44 -4.22
C ILE A 398 -10.51 14.24 -5.15
N VAL A 399 -10.54 13.04 -4.58
CA VAL A 399 -10.57 11.76 -5.30
C VAL A 399 -11.91 11.08 -5.09
N ALA A 400 -12.63 10.88 -6.20
CA ALA A 400 -13.68 9.88 -6.33
C ALA A 400 -13.04 8.59 -6.85
N ASN A 401 -13.08 7.51 -6.07
CA ASN A 401 -12.45 6.24 -6.46
C ASN A 401 -13.50 5.16 -6.71
N ALA A 402 -13.48 4.53 -7.87
CA ALA A 402 -14.35 3.39 -8.18
C ALA A 402 -13.96 2.17 -7.35
N THR A 403 -14.91 1.30 -7.04
CA THR A 403 -14.59 0.04 -6.37
C THR A 403 -13.73 -0.85 -7.27
N GLY A 404 -12.61 -1.36 -6.76
CA GLY A 404 -11.64 -2.14 -7.52
C GLY A 404 -10.32 -2.26 -6.76
N CYS A 405 -9.22 -2.63 -7.44
CA CYS A 405 -7.90 -2.66 -6.79
C CYS A 405 -7.58 -1.33 -6.11
N SER A 406 -7.83 -0.22 -6.81
CA SER A 406 -7.55 1.13 -6.33
C SER A 406 -8.32 1.51 -5.07
N SER A 407 -9.54 1.02 -4.87
CA SER A 407 -10.25 1.21 -3.60
C SER A 407 -9.75 0.26 -2.50
N ILE A 408 -9.40 -0.99 -2.83
CA ILE A 408 -8.89 -1.94 -1.84
C ILE A 408 -7.55 -1.49 -1.29
N TYR A 409 -6.55 -1.23 -2.13
CA TYR A 409 -5.26 -0.78 -1.61
C TYR A 409 -5.30 0.68 -1.16
N GLY A 410 -6.26 1.48 -1.64
CA GLY A 410 -6.38 2.93 -1.40
C GLY A 410 -7.22 3.31 -0.18
N GLY A 411 -8.07 2.41 0.32
CA GLY A 411 -9.04 2.71 1.37
C GLY A 411 -9.48 1.53 2.24
N THR A 412 -8.67 0.46 2.37
CA THR A 412 -9.01 -0.60 3.33
C THR A 412 -8.68 -0.16 4.76
N PHE A 413 -9.73 -0.02 5.56
CA PHE A 413 -9.64 0.24 6.99
C PHE A 413 -8.78 -0.81 7.71
N PRO A 414 -7.87 -0.42 8.63
CA PRO A 414 -7.64 0.93 9.16
C PRO A 414 -6.44 1.65 8.54
N THR A 415 -5.82 1.09 7.50
CA THR A 415 -4.56 1.57 6.93
C THR A 415 -4.81 2.33 5.62
N ILE A 416 -4.83 3.66 5.71
CA ILE A 416 -5.11 4.57 4.59
C ILE A 416 -3.80 5.14 4.04
N PRO A 417 -3.44 4.90 2.76
CA PRO A 417 -2.17 5.33 2.17
C PRO A 417 -2.14 6.78 1.71
N TYR A 418 -3.29 7.40 1.41
CA TYR A 418 -3.36 8.83 1.14
C TYR A 418 -2.96 9.60 2.39
N CYS A 419 -2.06 10.57 2.31
CA CYS A 419 -1.57 11.30 3.48
C CYS A 419 -1.54 12.82 3.27
N LYS A 420 -1.20 13.54 4.34
CA LYS A 420 -1.11 15.01 4.38
C LYS A 420 0.36 15.44 4.29
N ASN A 421 0.59 16.58 3.64
CA ASN A 421 1.88 17.27 3.67
C ASN A 421 2.09 17.96 5.03
N LYS A 422 3.25 18.60 5.21
CA LYS A 422 3.61 19.31 6.45
C LYS A 422 2.66 20.43 6.85
N ASP A 423 1.94 21.01 5.88
CA ASP A 423 0.99 22.09 6.10
C ASP A 423 -0.43 21.56 6.37
N GLY A 424 -0.59 20.23 6.47
CA GLY A 424 -1.86 19.55 6.78
C GLY A 424 -2.76 19.31 5.57
N HIS A 425 -2.29 19.60 4.35
CA HIS A 425 -3.05 19.44 3.11
C HIS A 425 -2.73 18.12 2.42
N GLY A 426 -3.74 17.46 1.86
CA GLY A 426 -3.57 16.24 1.10
C GLY A 426 -4.86 15.80 0.44
N PRO A 427 -4.84 14.70 -0.31
CA PRO A 427 -6.01 14.23 -1.03
C PRO A 427 -7.17 13.89 -0.10
N ALA A 428 -8.33 14.51 -0.34
CA ALA A 428 -9.59 14.00 0.19
C ALA A 428 -10.01 12.80 -0.66
N TRP A 429 -10.25 11.64 -0.06
CA TRP A 429 -10.55 10.40 -0.80
C TRP A 429 -11.89 9.81 -0.37
N ALA A 430 -12.68 9.37 -1.35
CA ALA A 430 -13.91 8.63 -1.10
C ALA A 430 -14.17 7.57 -2.18
N ASN A 431 -14.76 6.46 -1.78
CA ASN A 431 -15.31 5.43 -2.67
C ASN A 431 -16.82 5.34 -2.43
N SER A 432 -17.61 5.65 -3.46
CA SER A 432 -19.06 5.43 -3.45
C SER A 432 -19.34 3.98 -3.81
N LEU A 433 -19.56 3.67 -5.09
CA LEU A 433 -19.81 2.31 -5.58
C LEU A 433 -18.85 1.95 -6.73
N PHE A 434 -19.12 0.81 -7.38
CA PHE A 434 -18.35 0.37 -8.53
C PHE A 434 -18.80 1.09 -9.80
N GLU A 435 -20.09 1.31 -9.92
CA GLU A 435 -20.79 1.74 -11.13
C GLU A 435 -20.91 3.27 -11.28
N ASP A 436 -20.83 4.04 -10.19
CA ASP A 436 -21.24 5.45 -10.13
C ASP A 436 -20.07 6.45 -10.01
N ASN A 437 -18.82 5.99 -10.16
CA ASN A 437 -17.67 6.78 -9.77
C ASN A 437 -17.47 8.07 -10.58
N ALA A 438 -17.84 8.06 -11.86
CA ALA A 438 -17.71 9.26 -12.69
C ALA A 438 -18.69 10.32 -12.20
N GLU A 439 -19.93 9.91 -11.98
CA GLU A 439 -21.05 10.73 -11.50
C GLU A 439 -20.77 11.24 -10.08
N TYR A 440 -20.13 10.41 -9.26
CA TYR A 440 -19.69 10.78 -7.93
C TYR A 440 -18.64 11.90 -7.98
N GLY A 441 -17.65 11.78 -8.86
CA GLY A 441 -16.68 12.84 -9.15
C GLY A 441 -17.34 14.12 -9.70
N LEU A 442 -18.30 13.99 -10.61
CA LEU A 442 -19.08 15.13 -11.11
C LEU A 442 -19.84 15.83 -9.99
N GLY A 443 -20.47 15.07 -9.08
CA GLY A 443 -21.13 15.64 -7.90
C GLY A 443 -20.19 16.46 -7.04
N MET A 444 -18.98 15.97 -6.79
CA MET A 444 -17.93 16.73 -6.09
C MET A 444 -17.56 18.01 -6.84
N ARG A 445 -17.38 17.95 -8.17
CA ARG A 445 -17.07 19.12 -9.00
C ARG A 445 -18.14 20.19 -8.93
N LEU A 446 -19.41 19.80 -9.03
CA LEU A 446 -20.55 20.71 -8.92
C LEU A 446 -20.63 21.35 -7.53
N ALA A 447 -20.35 20.59 -6.46
CA ALA A 447 -20.29 21.11 -5.10
C ALA A 447 -19.19 22.17 -4.95
N VAL A 448 -17.96 21.89 -5.41
CA VAL A 448 -16.86 22.85 -5.37
C VAL A 448 -17.20 24.11 -6.16
N LYS A 449 -17.77 23.96 -7.37
CA LYS A 449 -18.23 25.09 -8.20
C LYS A 449 -19.25 25.97 -7.48
N SER A 450 -20.21 25.35 -6.80
CA SER A 450 -21.23 26.06 -6.00
C SER A 450 -20.62 26.78 -4.79
N HIS A 451 -19.72 26.13 -4.06
CA HIS A 451 -18.99 26.74 -2.94
C HIS A 451 -18.15 27.93 -3.40
N ARG A 452 -17.39 27.78 -4.48
CA ARG A 452 -16.57 28.85 -5.06
C ARG A 452 -17.41 30.03 -5.54
N LYS A 453 -18.56 29.78 -6.18
CA LYS A 453 -19.50 30.85 -6.55
C LYS A 453 -20.00 31.64 -5.34
N GLN A 454 -20.39 30.95 -4.27
CA GLN A 454 -20.85 31.59 -3.04
C GLN A 454 -19.74 32.37 -2.33
N LEU A 455 -18.52 31.82 -2.31
CA LEU A 455 -17.35 32.50 -1.78
C LEU A 455 -17.05 33.78 -2.55
N LYS A 456 -16.98 33.70 -3.89
CA LYS A 456 -16.70 34.85 -4.76
C LYS A 456 -17.70 36.00 -4.54
N LEU A 457 -19.00 35.69 -4.47
CA LEU A 457 -20.04 36.69 -4.17
C LEU A 457 -19.83 37.36 -2.80
N ALA A 458 -19.40 36.60 -1.78
CA ALA A 458 -19.11 37.15 -0.47
C ALA A 458 -17.87 38.05 -0.48
N LEU A 459 -16.82 37.67 -1.23
CA LEU A 459 -15.61 38.46 -1.41
C LEU A 459 -15.90 39.79 -2.12
N GLU A 460 -16.65 39.75 -3.24
CA GLU A 460 -17.07 40.93 -3.99
C GLU A 460 -17.89 41.89 -3.11
N ALA A 461 -18.84 41.37 -2.33
CA ALA A 461 -19.63 42.19 -1.42
C ALA A 461 -18.80 42.83 -0.30
N LEU A 462 -17.71 42.19 0.12
CA LEU A 462 -16.77 42.74 1.13
C LEU A 462 -15.88 43.85 0.57
N MET A 463 -15.72 43.98 -0.75
CA MET A 463 -14.93 45.06 -1.35
C MET A 463 -15.56 46.44 -1.11
N GLU A 464 -16.88 46.49 -0.98
CA GLU A 464 -17.63 47.72 -0.68
C GLU A 464 -17.76 48.00 0.84
N LYS A 465 -17.08 47.20 1.68
CA LYS A 465 -17.13 47.33 3.14
C LYS A 465 -15.84 47.91 3.72
N GLY A 466 -15.98 48.51 4.89
CA GLY A 466 -14.88 49.03 5.70
C GLY A 466 -14.18 47.96 6.52
N ILE A 467 -13.76 46.86 5.87
CA ILE A 467 -12.94 45.83 6.50
C ILE A 467 -11.48 46.27 6.61
N ASP A 468 -10.70 45.57 7.43
CA ASP A 468 -9.25 45.77 7.57
C ASP A 468 -8.55 45.79 6.20
N ALA A 469 -7.64 46.74 6.01
CA ALA A 469 -6.98 46.98 4.72
C ALA A 469 -6.15 45.78 4.27
N GLU A 470 -5.46 45.10 5.20
CA GLU A 470 -4.62 43.96 4.86
C GLU A 470 -5.46 42.76 4.41
N LEU A 471 -6.60 42.52 5.06
CA LEU A 471 -7.56 41.53 4.59
C LEU A 471 -8.13 41.93 3.24
N LYS A 472 -8.52 43.20 3.06
CA LYS A 472 -9.08 43.69 1.79
C LYS A 472 -8.14 43.45 0.61
N ASP A 473 -6.84 43.71 0.78
CA ASP A 473 -5.83 43.46 -0.24
C ASP A 473 -5.68 41.96 -0.55
N ALA A 474 -5.69 41.11 0.47
CA ALA A 474 -5.62 39.66 0.29
C ALA A 474 -6.86 39.11 -0.45
N LEU A 475 -8.07 39.59 -0.11
CA LEU A 475 -9.30 39.21 -0.79
C LEU A 475 -9.32 39.71 -2.24
N LYS A 476 -8.85 40.94 -2.47
CA LYS A 476 -8.72 41.52 -3.81
C LYS A 476 -7.77 40.71 -4.69
N TYR A 477 -6.60 40.34 -4.16
CA TYR A 477 -5.67 39.46 -4.86
C TYR A 477 -6.35 38.17 -5.29
N SER A 478 -7.09 37.50 -4.39
CA SER A 478 -7.83 36.28 -4.74
C SER A 478 -8.90 36.51 -5.81
N LEU A 479 -9.56 37.67 -5.86
CA LEU A 479 -10.54 37.97 -6.92
C LEU A 479 -9.89 38.19 -8.29
N GLU A 480 -8.72 38.82 -8.33
CA GLU A 480 -7.94 39.08 -9.55
C GLU A 480 -7.26 37.80 -10.07
N HIS A 481 -6.94 36.87 -9.18
CA HIS A 481 -6.23 35.61 -9.43
C HIS A 481 -7.09 34.38 -9.09
N TRP A 482 -8.38 34.42 -9.43
CA TRP A 482 -9.37 33.45 -8.93
C TRP A 482 -9.06 32.00 -9.30
N ASP A 483 -8.54 31.78 -10.51
CA ASP A 483 -8.27 30.45 -11.06
C ASP A 483 -6.80 30.01 -10.87
N ASP A 484 -5.96 30.87 -10.28
CA ASP A 484 -4.56 30.56 -10.04
C ASP A 484 -4.41 29.54 -8.88
N VAL A 485 -3.54 28.56 -9.10
CA VAL A 485 -3.26 27.46 -8.14
C VAL A 485 -1.79 27.36 -7.76
N ASP A 486 -1.01 28.38 -8.10
CA ASP A 486 0.43 28.42 -7.84
C ASP A 486 0.76 28.68 -6.35
N GLN A 487 2.05 28.78 -6.05
CA GLN A 487 2.52 29.01 -4.69
C GLN A 487 2.04 30.36 -4.12
N GLN A 488 1.93 31.39 -4.96
CA GLN A 488 1.51 32.72 -4.52
C GLN A 488 0.02 32.73 -4.13
N ALA A 489 -0.83 32.05 -4.91
CA ALA A 489 -2.24 31.83 -4.59
C ALA A 489 -2.41 31.08 -3.25
N LYS A 490 -1.59 30.04 -3.01
CA LYS A 490 -1.60 29.27 -1.76
C LYS A 490 -1.18 30.10 -0.54
N VAL A 491 -0.10 30.90 -0.68
CA VAL A 491 0.36 31.81 0.38
C VAL A 491 -0.72 32.86 0.69
N ASN A 492 -1.36 33.42 -0.33
CA ASN A 492 -2.46 34.37 -0.12
C ASN A 492 -3.65 33.72 0.58
N ALA A 493 -4.03 32.49 0.22
CA ALA A 493 -5.10 31.77 0.90
C ALA A 493 -4.78 31.52 2.38
N GLN A 494 -3.54 31.20 2.72
CA GLN A 494 -3.09 31.10 4.12
C GLN A 494 -3.16 32.45 4.84
N LYS A 495 -2.77 33.54 4.18
CA LYS A 495 -2.91 34.90 4.70
C LYS A 495 -4.38 35.25 5.00
N ILE A 496 -5.32 34.91 4.12
CA ILE A 496 -6.75 35.12 4.37
C ILE A 496 -7.19 34.33 5.61
N ARG A 497 -6.81 33.05 5.72
CA ARG A 497 -7.14 32.19 6.87
C ARG A 497 -6.67 32.78 8.20
N SER A 498 -5.46 33.35 8.25
CA SER A 498 -4.92 33.91 9.49
C SER A 498 -5.58 35.23 9.90
N LEU A 499 -6.06 36.02 8.94
CA LEU A 499 -6.71 37.31 9.17
C LEU A 499 -8.20 37.20 9.53
N LEU A 500 -8.88 36.14 9.06
CA LEU A 500 -10.32 35.95 9.24
C LEU A 500 -10.81 36.00 10.69
N PRO A 501 -10.20 35.32 11.69
CA PRO A 501 -10.70 35.33 13.06
C PRO A 501 -10.82 36.76 13.64
N LYS A 502 -9.78 37.58 13.47
CA LYS A 502 -9.76 38.97 13.94
C LYS A 502 -10.75 39.84 13.17
N ALA A 503 -10.91 39.61 11.87
CA ALA A 503 -11.88 40.34 11.05
C ALA A 503 -13.33 40.04 11.45
N ILE A 504 -13.64 38.80 11.82
CA ILE A 504 -14.97 38.39 12.29
C ILE A 504 -15.28 39.04 13.64
N GLU A 505 -14.31 39.06 14.56
CA GLU A 505 -14.46 39.71 15.87
C GLU A 505 -14.72 41.22 15.75
N ASN A 506 -14.01 41.89 14.84
CA ASN A 506 -14.09 43.33 14.61
C ASN A 506 -14.97 43.69 13.42
N ALA A 507 -15.98 42.87 13.11
CA ALA A 507 -16.78 43.04 11.91
C ALA A 507 -17.53 44.38 11.90
N CYS A 508 -17.34 45.15 10.83
CA CYS A 508 -18.14 46.33 10.52
C CYS A 508 -19.64 46.01 10.35
N GLU A 509 -20.47 47.05 10.35
CA GLU A 509 -21.91 46.91 10.14
C GLU A 509 -22.23 46.18 8.81
N GLY A 510 -22.99 45.09 8.90
CA GLY A 510 -23.33 44.23 7.76
C GLY A 510 -22.23 43.28 7.29
N CYS A 511 -21.03 43.31 7.88
CA CYS A 511 -19.88 42.50 7.46
C CYS A 511 -19.87 41.09 8.09
N ALA A 512 -20.44 40.94 9.29
CA ALA A 512 -20.35 39.70 10.08
C ALA A 512 -20.86 38.44 9.35
N LYS A 513 -21.98 38.54 8.63
CA LYS A 513 -22.53 37.40 7.87
C LYS A 513 -21.63 37.03 6.67
N LEU A 514 -21.07 38.02 5.99
CA LEU A 514 -20.18 37.82 4.85
C LEU A 514 -18.86 37.19 5.31
N LEU A 515 -18.24 37.73 6.37
CA LEU A 515 -17.00 37.20 6.92
C LEU A 515 -17.16 35.76 7.43
N ARG A 516 -18.27 35.43 8.09
CA ARG A 516 -18.59 34.04 8.46
C ARG A 516 -18.74 33.13 7.24
N ARG A 517 -19.37 33.62 6.17
CA ARG A 517 -19.48 32.85 4.92
C ARG A 517 -18.11 32.61 4.28
N VAL A 518 -17.22 33.60 4.31
CA VAL A 518 -15.83 33.43 3.86
C VAL A 518 -15.11 32.41 4.74
N ASP A 519 -15.31 32.44 6.06
CA ASP A 519 -14.70 31.49 6.98
C ASP A 519 -15.14 30.04 6.77
N GLU A 520 -16.45 29.83 6.55
CA GLU A 520 -17.02 28.52 6.19
C GLU A 520 -16.45 27.96 4.88
N LEU A 521 -16.12 28.83 3.93
CA LEU A 521 -15.70 28.47 2.58
C LEU A 521 -14.22 28.74 2.29
N LYS A 522 -13.42 29.12 3.30
CA LYS A 522 -12.01 29.52 3.13
C LYS A 522 -11.13 28.42 2.54
N ASP A 523 -11.55 27.17 2.67
CA ASP A 523 -10.89 26.04 2.03
C ASP A 523 -10.99 26.06 0.50
N TYR A 524 -11.95 26.80 -0.06
CA TYR A 524 -12.19 26.91 -1.50
C TYR A 524 -11.62 28.17 -2.14
N VAL A 525 -10.79 28.95 -1.44
CA VAL A 525 -10.07 30.11 -2.03
C VAL A 525 -9.21 29.64 -3.20
N VAL A 526 -8.44 28.57 -3.00
CA VAL A 526 -7.69 27.89 -4.07
C VAL A 526 -8.58 26.82 -4.71
N GLU A 527 -8.66 26.83 -6.05
CA GLU A 527 -9.41 25.85 -6.85
C GLU A 527 -9.02 24.40 -6.49
N LYS A 528 -9.99 23.48 -6.56
CA LYS A 528 -9.76 22.06 -6.26
C LYS A 528 -9.62 21.26 -7.54
N SER A 529 -8.71 20.29 -7.49
CA SER A 529 -8.48 19.32 -8.55
C SER A 529 -9.36 18.10 -8.30
N ILE A 530 -10.35 17.83 -9.15
CA ILE A 530 -11.24 16.66 -9.01
C ILE A 530 -10.74 15.52 -9.87
N TRP A 531 -10.47 14.37 -9.25
CA TRP A 531 -10.01 13.15 -9.93
C TRP A 531 -10.95 11.97 -9.69
N ALA A 532 -11.52 11.43 -10.76
CA ALA A 532 -12.21 10.15 -10.76
C ALA A 532 -11.23 9.03 -11.14
N ILE A 533 -10.82 8.20 -10.17
CA ILE A 533 -9.84 7.12 -10.34
C ILE A 533 -10.53 5.76 -10.35
N GLY A 534 -10.22 4.90 -11.31
CA GLY A 534 -10.76 3.53 -11.32
C GLY A 534 -10.06 2.61 -12.31
N GLY A 535 -10.34 1.30 -12.19
CA GLY A 535 -9.78 0.29 -13.08
C GLY A 535 -10.52 0.18 -14.41
N ASP A 536 -10.03 -0.67 -15.30
CA ASP A 536 -10.66 -0.90 -16.60
C ASP A 536 -12.07 -1.47 -16.51
N GLY A 537 -12.35 -2.38 -15.56
CA GLY A 537 -13.70 -2.91 -15.37
C GLY A 537 -14.74 -1.88 -14.97
N TRP A 538 -14.33 -0.76 -14.37
CA TRP A 538 -15.25 0.36 -14.16
C TRP A 538 -15.44 1.11 -15.48
N ALA A 539 -14.35 1.63 -16.05
CA ALA A 539 -14.41 2.59 -17.16
C ALA A 539 -14.91 1.99 -18.48
N TYR A 540 -14.59 0.73 -18.76
CA TYR A 540 -14.95 0.08 -20.02
C TYR A 540 -16.30 -0.62 -19.93
N ASP A 541 -16.67 -1.12 -18.75
CA ASP A 541 -17.83 -1.98 -18.52
C ASP A 541 -18.94 -1.30 -17.70
N ILE A 542 -18.93 -1.47 -16.38
CA ILE A 542 -20.12 -1.19 -15.54
C ILE A 542 -20.40 0.31 -15.39
N GLY A 543 -19.36 1.13 -15.27
CA GLY A 543 -19.49 2.59 -15.12
C GLY A 543 -19.31 3.36 -16.42
N TYR A 544 -19.21 2.68 -17.56
CA TYR A 544 -18.97 3.34 -18.84
C TYR A 544 -20.08 4.33 -19.21
N GLY A 545 -21.36 4.01 -18.97
CA GLY A 545 -22.46 4.91 -19.28
C GLY A 545 -22.40 6.21 -18.47
N GLY A 546 -22.03 6.11 -17.20
CA GLY A 546 -21.79 7.26 -16.32
C GLY A 546 -20.58 8.09 -16.77
N LEU A 547 -19.47 7.42 -17.05
CA LEU A 547 -18.24 8.03 -17.55
C LEU A 547 -18.48 8.81 -18.85
N ASP A 548 -19.20 8.20 -19.81
CA ASP A 548 -19.56 8.83 -21.08
C ASP A 548 -20.39 10.10 -20.84
N HIS A 549 -21.39 10.04 -19.96
CA HIS A 549 -22.23 11.20 -19.63
C HIS A 549 -21.45 12.33 -18.95
N VAL A 550 -20.55 12.00 -18.02
CA VAL A 550 -19.73 12.98 -17.30
C VAL A 550 -18.76 13.66 -18.24
N ILE A 551 -18.12 12.91 -19.14
CA ILE A 551 -17.28 13.48 -20.19
C ILE A 551 -18.11 14.38 -21.13
N ALA A 552 -19.33 13.95 -21.50
CA ALA A 552 -20.20 14.75 -22.35
C ALA A 552 -20.64 16.07 -21.69
N SER A 553 -20.65 16.17 -20.35
CA SER A 553 -21.09 17.37 -19.63
C SER A 553 -20.22 18.60 -19.87
N GLY A 554 -18.96 18.41 -20.24
CA GLY A 554 -17.99 19.51 -20.41
C GLY A 554 -17.49 20.13 -19.10
N GLU A 555 -17.86 19.59 -17.94
CA GLU A 555 -17.32 20.05 -16.65
C GLU A 555 -15.86 19.61 -16.47
N ASP A 556 -15.10 20.43 -15.75
CA ASP A 556 -13.67 20.21 -15.45
C ASP A 556 -13.49 19.08 -14.43
N VAL A 557 -13.38 17.86 -14.93
CA VAL A 557 -13.16 16.64 -14.15
C VAL A 557 -12.06 15.82 -14.82
N ASN A 558 -11.05 15.43 -14.04
CA ASN A 558 -9.98 14.55 -14.49
C ASN A 558 -10.35 13.09 -14.19
N ILE A 559 -10.14 12.21 -15.17
CA ILE A 559 -10.42 10.78 -15.06
C ILE A 559 -9.11 10.00 -15.26
N LEU A 560 -8.75 9.16 -14.29
CA LEU A 560 -7.61 8.25 -14.41
C LEU A 560 -8.11 6.80 -14.47
N VAL A 561 -7.98 6.19 -15.63
CA VAL A 561 -8.26 4.77 -15.85
C VAL A 561 -6.97 3.97 -15.71
N LEU A 562 -6.90 3.13 -14.69
CA LEU A 562 -5.80 2.21 -14.43
C LEU A 562 -6.10 0.90 -15.17
N ASP A 563 -5.66 0.82 -16.43
CA ASP A 563 -6.02 -0.26 -17.34
C ASP A 563 -5.12 -1.47 -17.14
N THR A 564 -5.63 -2.43 -16.37
CA THR A 564 -4.98 -3.72 -16.13
C THR A 564 -5.45 -4.79 -17.10
N GLU A 565 -6.35 -4.44 -18.03
CA GLU A 565 -6.87 -5.37 -19.04
C GLU A 565 -7.67 -6.56 -18.52
N VAL A 566 -7.99 -6.60 -17.22
CA VAL A 566 -8.78 -7.63 -16.55
C VAL A 566 -9.38 -7.07 -15.26
N TYR A 567 -10.38 -7.74 -14.69
CA TYR A 567 -10.86 -7.41 -13.35
C TYR A 567 -9.90 -7.95 -12.31
N SER A 568 -8.83 -7.19 -12.06
CA SER A 568 -7.70 -7.59 -11.23
C SER A 568 -8.11 -7.88 -9.78
N ASN A 569 -9.12 -7.19 -9.23
CA ASN A 569 -9.54 -7.38 -7.83
C ASN A 569 -10.24 -8.73 -7.59
N THR A 570 -11.14 -9.12 -8.48
CA THR A 570 -12.02 -10.27 -8.29
C THR A 570 -11.44 -11.58 -8.84
N GLY A 571 -10.16 -11.57 -9.23
CA GLY A 571 -9.40 -12.75 -9.60
C GLY A 571 -9.12 -12.91 -11.09
N GLY A 572 -9.18 -11.82 -11.88
CA GLY A 572 -8.79 -11.80 -13.29
C GLY A 572 -9.90 -12.28 -14.24
N GLN A 573 -11.10 -11.74 -14.10
CA GLN A 573 -12.17 -11.88 -15.08
C GLN A 573 -11.89 -11.03 -16.32
N ALA A 574 -12.35 -11.50 -17.47
CA ALA A 574 -12.30 -10.71 -18.70
C ALA A 574 -13.13 -9.43 -18.58
N SER A 575 -12.61 -8.33 -19.12
CA SER A 575 -13.26 -7.03 -19.28
C SER A 575 -13.43 -6.69 -20.75
N LYS A 576 -14.16 -5.62 -21.08
CA LYS A 576 -14.12 -5.07 -22.45
C LYS A 576 -12.75 -4.49 -22.82
N SER A 577 -11.87 -4.22 -21.86
CA SER A 577 -10.50 -3.78 -22.13
C SER A 577 -9.53 -4.95 -22.34
N THR A 578 -9.91 -6.20 -22.04
CA THR A 578 -9.09 -7.39 -22.33
C THR A 578 -8.79 -7.52 -23.83
N PRO A 579 -7.51 -7.69 -24.25
CA PRO A 579 -7.14 -7.89 -25.64
C PRO A 579 -7.65 -9.20 -26.24
N MET A 580 -7.68 -9.25 -27.57
CA MET A 580 -7.94 -10.49 -28.30
C MET A 580 -6.87 -11.53 -27.98
N GLY A 581 -7.27 -12.78 -27.76
CA GLY A 581 -6.38 -13.90 -27.48
C GLY A 581 -5.95 -14.04 -26.01
N SER A 582 -6.12 -13.01 -25.18
CA SER A 582 -5.80 -13.07 -23.75
C SER A 582 -6.73 -14.04 -23.02
N ILE A 583 -6.15 -14.88 -22.16
CA ILE A 583 -6.89 -15.87 -21.33
C ILE A 583 -7.20 -15.24 -19.97
N ALA A 584 -8.48 -15.24 -19.61
CA ALA A 584 -8.98 -14.77 -18.32
C ALA A 584 -10.20 -15.61 -17.90
N ARG A 585 -10.72 -15.43 -16.67
CA ARG A 585 -12.01 -16.06 -16.32
C ARG A 585 -13.12 -15.50 -17.22
N PHE A 586 -14.01 -16.37 -17.69
CA PHE A 586 -15.01 -16.09 -18.74
C PHE A 586 -14.43 -15.85 -20.14
N ALA A 587 -13.12 -16.06 -20.33
CA ALA A 587 -12.42 -16.06 -21.60
C ALA A 587 -11.32 -17.14 -21.58
N GLU A 588 -11.65 -18.35 -21.11
CA GLU A 588 -10.68 -19.42 -20.84
C GLU A 588 -9.99 -19.94 -22.12
N ALA A 589 -10.66 -19.83 -23.26
CA ALA A 589 -10.12 -20.18 -24.59
C ALA A 589 -9.43 -19.01 -25.30
N GLY A 590 -9.23 -17.88 -24.60
CA GLY A 590 -8.81 -16.61 -25.18
C GLY A 590 -10.01 -15.76 -25.61
N LYS A 591 -9.95 -14.45 -25.37
CA LYS A 591 -11.02 -13.54 -25.77
C LYS A 591 -11.11 -13.41 -27.29
N ALA A 592 -12.29 -13.66 -27.85
CA ALA A 592 -12.52 -13.68 -29.30
C ALA A 592 -12.72 -12.29 -29.93
N THR A 593 -12.86 -11.23 -29.13
CA THR A 593 -13.11 -9.86 -29.59
C THR A 593 -11.95 -8.94 -29.26
N ASN A 594 -11.77 -7.90 -30.08
CA ASN A 594 -10.79 -6.86 -29.83
C ASN A 594 -11.04 -6.11 -28.52
N LYS A 595 -10.00 -5.47 -27.99
CA LYS A 595 -10.11 -4.48 -26.92
C LYS A 595 -11.05 -3.35 -27.38
N LYS A 596 -12.01 -2.97 -26.55
CA LYS A 596 -12.83 -1.77 -26.77
C LYS A 596 -11.90 -0.56 -26.77
N ASP A 597 -11.97 0.29 -27.77
CA ASP A 597 -11.13 1.49 -27.84
C ASP A 597 -11.82 2.68 -27.15
N LEU A 598 -11.65 2.78 -25.83
CA LEU A 598 -12.25 3.85 -25.03
C LEU A 598 -11.69 5.22 -25.42
N GLY A 599 -10.39 5.32 -25.68
CA GLY A 599 -9.74 6.58 -26.07
C GLY A 599 -10.34 7.13 -27.35
N MET A 600 -10.49 6.29 -28.39
CA MET A 600 -11.12 6.70 -29.66
C MET A 600 -12.58 7.13 -29.49
N MET A 601 -13.33 6.45 -28.62
CA MET A 601 -14.72 6.84 -28.32
C MET A 601 -14.79 8.22 -27.68
N MET A 602 -13.93 8.51 -26.70
CA MET A 602 -13.93 9.81 -26.02
C MET A 602 -13.44 10.95 -26.92
N MET A 603 -12.47 10.67 -27.82
CA MET A 603 -12.01 11.65 -28.81
C MET A 603 -13.12 12.13 -29.76
N ASN A 604 -14.18 11.33 -29.96
CA ASN A 604 -15.28 11.68 -30.87
C ASN A 604 -16.11 12.89 -30.38
N TYR A 605 -16.06 13.24 -29.08
CA TYR A 605 -16.71 14.45 -28.56
C TYR A 605 -16.05 15.74 -29.08
N GLY A 606 -14.74 15.73 -29.35
CA GLY A 606 -13.99 16.87 -29.88
C GLY A 606 -13.58 17.95 -28.86
N TYR A 607 -14.12 17.93 -27.64
CA TYR A 607 -13.80 18.87 -26.54
C TYR A 607 -13.28 18.16 -25.28
N VAL A 608 -12.70 16.99 -25.44
CA VAL A 608 -12.22 16.15 -24.32
C VAL A 608 -10.73 15.95 -24.49
N TYR A 609 -9.95 16.23 -23.44
CA TYR A 609 -8.54 15.85 -23.43
C TYR A 609 -8.43 14.33 -23.24
N VAL A 610 -7.74 13.64 -24.15
CA VAL A 610 -7.56 12.18 -24.10
C VAL A 610 -6.09 11.85 -24.23
N ALA A 611 -5.54 11.12 -23.25
CA ALA A 611 -4.17 10.61 -23.30
C ALA A 611 -4.11 9.12 -22.95
N SER A 612 -3.29 8.38 -23.68
CA SER A 612 -2.88 7.02 -23.32
C SER A 612 -1.43 7.05 -22.89
N ILE A 613 -1.13 6.49 -21.71
CA ILE A 613 0.20 6.55 -21.10
C ILE A 613 0.69 5.17 -20.64
N ALA A 614 2.00 5.00 -20.66
CA ALA A 614 2.69 3.85 -20.07
C ALA A 614 3.98 4.32 -19.41
N MET A 615 4.01 4.36 -18.07
CA MET A 615 5.12 4.90 -17.28
C MET A 615 6.46 4.19 -17.58
N GLY A 616 6.42 2.86 -17.73
CA GLY A 616 7.59 2.07 -18.08
C GLY A 616 8.13 2.35 -19.48
N ALA A 617 7.28 2.83 -20.40
CA ALA A 617 7.70 3.17 -21.76
C ALA A 617 8.28 4.59 -21.84
N ASN A 618 7.59 5.59 -21.26
CA ASN A 618 8.07 6.97 -21.28
C ASN A 618 7.56 7.79 -20.07
N LYS A 619 8.45 8.02 -19.10
CA LYS A 619 8.15 8.78 -17.87
C LYS A 619 7.86 10.27 -18.13
N ASN A 620 8.52 10.87 -19.12
CA ASN A 620 8.27 12.27 -19.49
C ASN A 620 6.90 12.44 -20.14
N GLN A 621 6.48 11.50 -20.98
CA GLN A 621 5.14 11.54 -21.58
C GLN A 621 4.04 11.33 -20.55
N ALA A 622 4.24 10.44 -19.58
CA ALA A 622 3.30 10.27 -18.46
C ALA A 622 3.16 11.57 -17.64
N LEU A 623 4.27 12.23 -17.29
CA LEU A 623 4.27 13.54 -16.63
C LEU A 623 3.55 14.61 -17.44
N GLN A 624 3.85 14.70 -18.72
CA GLN A 624 3.25 15.70 -19.62
C GLN A 624 1.74 15.50 -19.72
N ALA A 625 1.27 14.25 -19.81
CA ALA A 625 -0.16 13.94 -19.86
C ALA A 625 -0.90 14.34 -18.58
N PHE A 626 -0.32 14.07 -17.39
CA PHE A 626 -0.93 14.53 -16.13
C PHE A 626 -1.02 16.05 -16.06
N LYS A 627 0.05 16.74 -16.48
CA LYS A 627 0.08 18.20 -16.49
C LYS A 627 -0.95 18.78 -17.46
N GLU A 628 -0.98 18.31 -18.70
CA GLU A 628 -1.91 18.81 -19.71
C GLU A 628 -3.36 18.50 -19.38
N ALA A 629 -3.66 17.32 -18.82
CA ALA A 629 -5.00 16.96 -18.36
C ALA A 629 -5.48 17.92 -17.26
N GLU A 630 -4.65 18.17 -16.24
CA GLU A 630 -4.99 19.06 -15.13
C GLU A 630 -5.12 20.53 -15.55
N GLU A 631 -4.33 20.98 -16.54
CA GLU A 631 -4.40 22.34 -17.07
C GLU A 631 -5.54 22.54 -18.09
N TYR A 632 -6.17 21.45 -18.55
CA TYR A 632 -7.25 21.51 -19.52
C TYR A 632 -8.55 22.00 -18.85
N PRO A 633 -9.16 23.12 -19.30
CA PRO A 633 -10.37 23.67 -18.68
C PRO A 633 -11.63 22.92 -19.13
N GLY A 634 -11.72 21.62 -18.84
CA GLY A 634 -12.79 20.73 -19.29
C GLY A 634 -12.52 19.26 -18.92
N PRO A 635 -13.30 18.33 -19.47
CA PRO A 635 -13.16 16.91 -19.15
C PRO A 635 -11.85 16.36 -19.72
N ALA A 636 -11.09 15.68 -18.87
CA ALA A 636 -9.83 15.05 -19.25
C ALA A 636 -9.81 13.58 -18.83
N ILE A 637 -9.34 12.69 -19.71
CA ILE A 637 -9.21 11.26 -19.43
C ILE A 637 -7.81 10.76 -19.79
N ILE A 638 -7.19 10.11 -18.81
CA ILE A 638 -5.90 9.42 -18.93
C ILE A 638 -6.13 7.91 -18.80
N ILE A 639 -5.75 7.17 -19.83
CA ILE A 639 -5.75 5.69 -19.84
C ILE A 639 -4.32 5.22 -19.61
N ALA A 640 -4.04 4.71 -18.41
CA ALA A 640 -2.72 4.32 -17.97
C ALA A 640 -2.57 2.80 -17.99
N TYR A 641 -1.64 2.27 -18.79
CA TYR A 641 -1.33 0.84 -18.78
C TYR A 641 -0.71 0.43 -17.44
N ALA A 642 -1.35 -0.51 -16.75
CA ALA A 642 -0.97 -0.95 -15.41
C ALA A 642 -0.67 -2.46 -15.39
N PRO A 643 0.63 -2.86 -15.42
CA PRO A 643 1.03 -4.26 -15.25
C PRO A 643 0.45 -4.88 -13.98
N CYS A 644 -0.02 -6.12 -14.09
CA CYS A 644 -0.68 -6.82 -12.99
C CYS A 644 -0.19 -8.27 -12.87
N ILE A 645 -0.21 -8.81 -11.63
CA ILE A 645 0.07 -10.23 -11.36
C ILE A 645 -0.85 -11.18 -12.14
N ASN A 646 -2.04 -10.71 -12.56
CA ASN A 646 -2.96 -11.49 -13.39
C ASN A 646 -2.45 -11.70 -14.82
N HIS A 647 -1.47 -10.92 -15.27
CA HIS A 647 -0.77 -11.13 -16.55
C HIS A 647 0.24 -12.27 -16.47
N GLY A 648 0.57 -12.76 -15.27
CA GLY A 648 1.52 -13.85 -15.07
C GLY A 648 2.99 -13.44 -15.13
N ILE A 649 3.30 -12.18 -14.79
CA ILE A 649 4.65 -11.60 -14.73
C ILE A 649 5.02 -11.10 -13.34
#